data_AF-A0A842T3W0-F1
#
_entry.id   AF-A0A842T3W0-F1
#
_cell.length_a   1.000
_cell.length_b   1.000
_cell.length_c   1.000
_cell.angle_alpha   90.00
_cell.angle_beta   90.00
_cell.angle_gamma   90.00
#
_symmetry.space_group_name_H-M   'P 1'
#
loop_
_entity.id
_entity.type
_entity.pdbx_description
1 polymer ?
#
loop_
_entity_poly.entity_id
_entity_poly.type
_entity_poly.pdbx_seq_one_letter_code
_entity_poly.pdbx_strand_id
1 'polypeptide(L)'
;MISGIKRKSTAIESAFRYFQTVDLIISHFKREADKQKIFELLDETFTLKDLLISTASIHIYHNLGIRVEEAIDIEKGTVESSKKQELMEKKVIFDEIKELLKDSFQSEIDILFRIIALENKFIDLLIEIRDPNILESQRESVLEEIDKYLEKELRLIILDYKSFNFYDLMGDLIGINNNIKKEIFEESGDLKELSMDLEKRLKKKEKEDKYIELSTLNKMIEEIKENFEFKSYQELKMQAMPVRMIKKRIINYDMERFPVSVPGLISFREANELKKNIIDKIKENLEKKIDYEHFENEIFTYMKKEIIKQLNTNPNDFVYFLQNLNEESFEEIVYTLNKYGIFNILEIINLNDDIAEEVKKNMIRYNIKKFDIIQLNDKKKNILVNTKKILNQLGNEYLDIKQEEIKESNIVALLKEERDKYEDLWDKIEKETGNSYVELREFIRKKEIVDKIFLDKLGLINYSQILISLDFDKIIDNLVKDTYYYLLSKILRQLSRIIEAFLKITNEKALYLLAFKKMYNATESEEWIWIKFEELIIQRLKNRQEELVVLFDADNKPFLINGFILARLTETSLAKAVSKLKNEPSPLYEGIKQIKLKKDLISPISYCLAYDLVKRFEEYEDLRKSRVRKALKAEEQKKEKIRKEIRKSQEKSTLNWIERRITSSLMRINSPGINPNQLYWEEKDTKIASDNIKLHSELEGDTLDLFCEYFLFAREKIKELYPAFKLPSPEKIENVVKNIANKILQDRIGQIPNKEEINNMFDGERFKIAQEIAKRIGKLLDKALYSKFKENRR
;
A
#
# COMPACT_ATOMS: atom_id res chain seq x y z
N MET A 1 33.19 -5.92 -1.04
CA MET A 1 32.74 -4.87 -1.98
C MET A 1 31.81 -5.53 -2.99
N ILE A 2 30.51 -5.43 -2.78
CA ILE A 2 29.49 -6.03 -3.66
C ILE A 2 28.92 -4.89 -4.51
N SER A 3 28.77 -5.16 -5.80
CA SER A 3 28.32 -4.30 -6.90
C SER A 3 26.92 -3.70 -6.71
N GLY A 4 26.77 -2.76 -5.77
CA GLY A 4 25.51 -2.05 -5.49
C GLY A 4 25.17 -0.89 -6.44
N ILE A 5 26.04 -0.57 -7.40
CA ILE A 5 25.95 0.70 -8.17
C ILE A 5 24.80 0.71 -9.20
N LYS A 6 24.25 -0.44 -9.62
CA LYS A 6 23.16 -0.48 -10.63
C LYS A 6 21.72 -0.35 -10.09
N ARG A 7 21.51 -0.30 -8.76
CA ARG A 7 20.15 -0.13 -8.20
C ARG A 7 19.76 1.33 -7.98
N LYS A 8 20.71 2.25 -7.80
CA LYS A 8 20.42 3.66 -7.46
C LYS A 8 19.78 4.40 -8.65
N SER A 9 20.35 4.31 -9.85
CA SER A 9 19.79 4.97 -11.04
C SER A 9 18.40 4.44 -11.42
N THR A 10 18.22 3.12 -11.52
CA THR A 10 16.94 2.50 -11.90
C THR A 10 15.83 2.73 -10.86
N ALA A 11 16.17 2.80 -9.57
CA ALA A 11 15.22 3.09 -8.49
C ALA A 11 14.88 4.58 -8.41
N ILE A 12 15.86 5.48 -8.62
CA ILE A 12 15.62 6.91 -8.76
C ILE A 12 14.76 7.17 -10.00
N GLU A 13 15.04 6.54 -11.12
CA GLU A 13 14.36 6.72 -12.41
C GLU A 13 12.91 6.18 -12.41
N SER A 14 12.66 5.06 -11.71
CA SER A 14 11.30 4.56 -11.48
C SER A 14 10.54 5.35 -10.41
N ALA A 15 11.22 5.99 -9.46
CA ALA A 15 10.60 6.86 -8.46
C ALA A 15 10.37 8.29 -8.98
N PHE A 16 11.22 8.77 -9.89
CA PHE A 16 11.23 10.13 -10.46
C PHE A 16 10.02 10.40 -11.36
N ARG A 17 9.56 9.39 -12.10
CA ARG A 17 8.39 9.50 -12.99
C ARG A 17 7.04 9.29 -12.31
N TYR A 18 7.05 8.75 -11.10
CA TYR A 18 5.86 8.11 -10.51
C TYR A 18 5.78 8.47 -9.03
N PHE A 19 5.22 9.65 -8.73
CA PHE A 19 4.98 10.14 -7.37
C PHE A 19 4.19 9.11 -6.58
N GLN A 20 4.83 8.45 -5.61
CA GLN A 20 4.30 7.27 -4.94
C GLN A 20 2.84 7.41 -4.49
N THR A 21 2.44 8.57 -3.95
CA THR A 21 1.05 8.83 -3.53
C THR A 21 0.08 8.98 -4.71
N VAL A 22 0.45 9.79 -5.70
CA VAL A 22 -0.35 10.00 -6.92
C VAL A 22 -0.50 8.69 -7.70
N ASP A 23 0.58 7.94 -7.83
CA ASP A 23 0.60 6.65 -8.50
C ASP A 23 -0.23 5.59 -7.78
N LEU A 24 -0.24 5.61 -6.45
CA LEU A 24 -1.13 4.74 -5.69
C LEU A 24 -2.59 5.07 -5.96
N ILE A 25 -2.98 6.36 -6.02
CA ILE A 25 -4.32 6.79 -6.42
C ILE A 25 -4.62 6.35 -7.86
N ILE A 26 -3.68 6.56 -8.79
CA ILE A 26 -3.83 6.18 -10.20
C ILE A 26 -3.90 4.65 -10.38
N SER A 27 -3.16 3.89 -9.57
CA SER A 27 -3.13 2.43 -9.63
C SER A 27 -4.46 1.80 -9.23
N HIS A 28 -5.24 2.46 -8.38
CA HIS A 28 -6.58 2.02 -8.02
C HIS A 28 -7.54 2.08 -9.23
N PHE A 29 -7.33 3.02 -10.16
CA PHE A 29 -8.08 3.05 -11.42
C PHE A 29 -7.66 1.95 -12.40
N LYS A 30 -6.46 1.38 -12.26
CA LYS A 30 -5.98 0.28 -13.12
C LYS A 30 -6.49 -1.10 -12.68
N ARG A 31 -6.95 -1.25 -11.43
CA ARG A 31 -7.35 -2.54 -10.84
C ARG A 31 -8.87 -2.67 -10.73
N GLU A 32 -9.45 -3.66 -11.40
CA GLU A 32 -10.90 -3.90 -11.38
C GLU A 32 -11.47 -4.12 -9.97
N ALA A 33 -10.74 -4.82 -9.08
CA ALA A 33 -11.17 -5.06 -7.71
C ALA A 33 -11.26 -3.77 -6.86
N ASP A 34 -10.42 -2.77 -7.15
CA ASP A 34 -10.45 -1.49 -6.46
C ASP A 34 -11.53 -0.58 -7.06
N LYS A 35 -11.75 -0.63 -8.39
CA LYS A 35 -12.88 0.03 -9.05
C LYS A 35 -14.22 -0.36 -8.43
N GLN A 36 -14.46 -1.65 -8.17
CA GLN A 36 -15.70 -2.11 -7.52
C GLN A 36 -15.91 -1.47 -6.15
N LYS A 37 -14.87 -1.37 -5.32
CA LYS A 37 -14.95 -0.71 -4.01
C LYS A 37 -15.18 0.80 -4.11
N ILE A 38 -14.63 1.45 -5.14
CA ILE A 38 -14.85 2.88 -5.43
C ILE A 38 -16.32 3.10 -5.80
N PHE A 39 -16.88 2.24 -6.64
CA PHE A 39 -18.28 2.31 -7.04
C PHE A 39 -19.24 1.91 -5.91
N GLU A 40 -18.83 1.11 -4.91
CA GLU A 40 -19.63 0.89 -3.70
C GLU A 40 -19.86 2.16 -2.86
N LEU A 41 -18.98 3.17 -2.97
CA LEU A 41 -19.12 4.46 -2.27
C LEU A 41 -19.92 5.48 -3.06
N LEU A 42 -20.07 5.30 -4.37
CA LEU A 42 -20.68 6.24 -5.28
C LEU A 42 -22.06 5.72 -5.73
N ASP A 43 -23.02 6.62 -5.89
CA ASP A 43 -24.31 6.28 -6.50
C ASP A 43 -24.13 5.99 -8.02
N GLU A 44 -25.16 5.49 -8.71
CA GLU A 44 -25.13 5.12 -10.15
C GLU A 44 -24.65 6.24 -11.10
N THR A 45 -24.59 7.49 -10.65
CA THR A 45 -24.05 8.61 -11.43
C THR A 45 -23.20 9.54 -10.56
N PHE A 46 -21.91 9.66 -10.88
CA PHE A 46 -20.91 10.44 -10.12
C PHE A 46 -20.12 11.37 -11.04
N THR A 47 -19.51 12.40 -10.44
CA THR A 47 -18.59 13.32 -11.14
C THR A 47 -17.15 12.82 -11.07
N LEU A 48 -16.26 13.30 -11.95
CA LEU A 48 -14.82 12.98 -11.84
C LEU A 48 -14.24 13.43 -10.49
N LYS A 49 -14.72 14.55 -9.95
CA LYS A 49 -14.34 15.04 -8.62
C LYS A 49 -14.67 14.04 -7.53
N ASP A 50 -15.91 13.54 -7.50
CA ASP A 50 -16.33 12.57 -6.49
C ASP A 50 -15.59 11.23 -6.66
N LEU A 51 -15.28 10.83 -7.90
CA LEU A 51 -14.48 9.64 -8.19
C LEU A 51 -13.06 9.74 -7.60
N LEU A 52 -12.37 10.85 -7.84
CA LEU A 52 -11.01 11.11 -7.32
C LEU A 52 -10.99 11.14 -5.79
N ILE A 53 -11.98 11.80 -5.17
CA ILE A 53 -12.11 11.85 -3.71
C ILE A 53 -12.39 10.47 -3.13
N SER A 54 -13.31 9.69 -3.73
CA SER A 54 -13.63 8.33 -3.28
C SER A 54 -12.43 7.40 -3.32
N THR A 55 -11.61 7.55 -4.36
CA THR A 55 -10.36 6.79 -4.51
C THR A 55 -9.38 7.14 -3.39
N ALA A 56 -9.23 8.42 -3.06
CA ALA A 56 -8.43 8.86 -1.92
C ALA A 56 -8.96 8.34 -0.58
N SER A 57 -10.28 8.35 -0.37
CA SER A 57 -10.91 7.83 0.85
C SER A 57 -10.65 6.34 1.04
N ILE A 58 -10.76 5.56 -0.03
CA ILE A 58 -10.46 4.12 -0.02
C ILE A 58 -8.98 3.89 0.28
N HIS A 59 -8.10 4.68 -0.35
CA HIS A 59 -6.67 4.59 -0.10
C HIS A 59 -6.35 4.85 1.38
N ILE A 60 -6.90 5.91 1.96
CA ILE A 60 -6.72 6.27 3.37
C ILE A 60 -7.23 5.17 4.30
N TYR A 61 -8.41 4.60 4.01
CA TYR A 61 -9.02 3.59 4.88
C TYR A 61 -8.36 2.20 4.78
N HIS A 62 -8.16 1.69 3.55
CA HIS A 62 -7.69 0.32 3.31
C HIS A 62 -6.17 0.20 3.32
N ASN A 63 -5.47 1.13 2.67
CA ASN A 63 -4.01 1.03 2.51
C ASN A 63 -3.27 1.71 3.66
N LEU A 64 -3.71 2.90 4.07
CA LEU A 64 -3.09 3.60 5.20
C LEU A 64 -3.65 3.15 6.55
N GLY A 65 -4.79 2.44 6.57
CA GLY A 65 -5.38 1.91 7.79
C GLY A 65 -5.97 2.97 8.72
N ILE A 66 -6.25 4.16 8.22
CA ILE A 66 -6.77 5.27 9.03
C ILE A 66 -8.28 5.08 9.20
N ARG A 67 -8.71 4.90 10.45
CA ARG A 67 -10.11 4.68 10.85
C ARG A 67 -10.69 5.92 11.51
N VAL A 68 -12.02 5.98 11.50
CA VAL A 68 -12.78 7.03 12.19
C VAL A 68 -13.82 6.34 13.05
N GLU A 69 -13.59 6.28 14.37
CA GLU A 69 -14.55 5.65 15.29
C GLU A 69 -15.81 6.52 15.42
N GLU A 70 -16.79 6.26 14.55
CA GLU A 70 -18.19 6.50 14.86
C GLU A 70 -18.74 5.26 15.56
N ALA A 71 -18.86 5.36 16.89
CA ALA A 71 -19.49 4.35 17.71
C ALA A 71 -20.98 4.26 17.35
N ILE A 72 -21.33 3.32 16.49
CA ILE A 72 -22.65 2.71 16.52
C ILE A 72 -22.57 1.60 17.56
N ASP A 73 -23.44 1.66 18.55
CA ASP A 73 -23.60 0.67 19.60
C ASP A 73 -23.48 -0.75 19.03
N ILE A 74 -22.38 -1.41 19.39
CA ILE A 74 -22.03 -2.78 18.98
C ILE A 74 -22.93 -3.75 19.76
N GLU A 75 -24.23 -3.69 19.52
CA GLU A 75 -25.14 -4.68 20.08
C GLU A 75 -25.27 -5.93 19.22
N LYS A 76 -24.78 -5.95 17.96
CA LYS A 76 -24.76 -7.18 17.14
C LYS A 76 -23.56 -7.22 16.21
N GLY A 77 -22.53 -8.01 16.56
CA GLY A 77 -21.38 -8.33 15.72
C GLY A 77 -21.73 -9.24 14.54
N THR A 78 -22.51 -8.73 13.58
CA THR A 78 -22.86 -9.42 12.34
C THR A 78 -21.95 -8.96 11.20
N VAL A 79 -21.80 -9.78 10.14
CA VAL A 79 -21.01 -9.40 8.96
C VAL A 79 -21.60 -8.16 8.26
N GLU A 80 -22.93 -8.02 8.27
CA GLU A 80 -23.62 -6.86 7.68
C GLU A 80 -23.40 -5.56 8.47
N SER A 81 -23.37 -5.62 9.80
CA SER A 81 -23.08 -4.43 10.63
C SER A 81 -21.63 -3.95 10.43
N SER A 82 -20.68 -4.88 10.27
CA SER A 82 -19.28 -4.55 9.95
C SER A 82 -19.15 -3.87 8.59
N LYS A 83 -19.82 -4.39 7.55
CA LYS A 83 -19.84 -3.76 6.22
C LYS A 83 -20.48 -2.36 6.24
N LYS A 84 -21.59 -2.18 6.96
CA LYS A 84 -22.25 -0.87 7.11
C LYS A 84 -21.35 0.14 7.83
N GLN A 85 -20.67 -0.29 8.90
CA GLN A 85 -19.71 0.55 9.60
C GLN A 85 -18.56 0.96 8.68
N GLU A 86 -17.97 0.02 7.94
CA GLU A 86 -16.91 0.32 6.99
C GLU A 86 -17.34 1.35 5.94
N LEU A 87 -18.55 1.24 5.38
CA LEU A 87 -19.08 2.21 4.42
C LEU A 87 -19.28 3.60 5.06
N MET A 88 -19.76 3.65 6.30
CA MET A 88 -19.91 4.92 7.03
C MET A 88 -18.57 5.58 7.32
N GLU A 89 -17.57 4.84 7.80
CA GLU A 89 -16.24 5.38 8.07
C GLU A 89 -15.58 5.95 6.81
N LYS A 90 -15.68 5.22 5.68
CA LYS A 90 -15.21 5.71 4.38
C LYS A 90 -15.95 6.97 3.95
N LYS A 91 -17.26 7.06 4.18
CA LYS A 91 -18.07 8.23 3.83
C LYS A 91 -17.68 9.46 4.67
N VAL A 92 -17.38 9.27 5.95
CA VAL A 92 -16.85 10.36 6.79
C VAL A 92 -15.50 10.85 6.25
N ILE A 93 -14.59 9.94 5.91
CA ILE A 93 -13.29 10.31 5.29
C ILE A 93 -13.51 11.03 3.95
N PHE A 94 -14.47 10.59 3.13
CA PHE A 94 -14.86 11.25 1.89
C PHE A 94 -15.30 12.70 2.12
N ASP A 95 -16.20 12.91 3.08
CA ASP A 95 -16.70 14.25 3.42
C ASP A 95 -15.60 15.15 3.98
N GLU A 96 -14.68 14.60 4.79
CA GLU A 96 -13.49 15.32 5.28
C GLU A 96 -12.59 15.79 4.13
N ILE A 97 -12.23 14.90 3.20
CA ILE A 97 -11.39 15.26 2.04
C ILE A 97 -12.10 16.31 1.18
N LYS A 98 -13.40 16.16 0.95
CA LYS A 98 -14.22 17.11 0.19
C LYS A 98 -14.23 18.50 0.84
N GLU A 99 -14.36 18.57 2.17
CA GLU A 99 -14.29 19.83 2.92
C GLU A 99 -12.90 20.48 2.86
N LEU A 100 -11.83 19.68 2.89
CA LEU A 100 -10.45 20.19 2.82
C LEU A 100 -10.06 20.65 1.40
N LEU A 101 -10.52 19.95 0.37
CA LEU A 101 -10.25 20.31 -1.03
C LEU A 101 -11.00 21.57 -1.49
N LYS A 102 -12.29 21.71 -1.17
CA LYS A 102 -13.14 22.80 -1.68
C LYS A 102 -13.01 22.96 -3.20
N ASP A 103 -12.49 24.10 -3.65
CA ASP A 103 -12.30 24.49 -5.05
C ASP A 103 -10.84 24.31 -5.51
N SER A 104 -10.02 23.55 -4.77
CA SER A 104 -8.60 23.41 -5.10
C SER A 104 -8.36 22.83 -6.50
N PHE A 105 -9.13 21.82 -6.94
CA PHE A 105 -9.03 21.30 -8.31
C PHE A 105 -9.27 22.37 -9.38
N GLN A 106 -10.25 23.25 -9.15
CA GLN A 106 -10.53 24.34 -10.08
C GLN A 106 -9.37 25.33 -10.10
N SER A 107 -8.81 25.65 -8.92
CA SER A 107 -7.65 26.53 -8.85
C SER A 107 -6.38 25.94 -9.45
N GLU A 108 -6.14 24.63 -9.30
CA GLU A 108 -4.99 23.93 -9.91
C GLU A 108 -5.12 23.93 -11.44
N ILE A 109 -6.32 23.64 -11.97
CA ILE A 109 -6.60 23.71 -13.41
C ILE A 109 -6.41 25.13 -13.95
N ASP A 110 -6.92 26.14 -13.25
CA ASP A 110 -6.78 27.52 -13.69
C ASP A 110 -5.31 27.99 -13.66
N ILE A 111 -4.49 27.52 -12.70
CA ILE A 111 -3.04 27.76 -12.69
C ILE A 111 -2.37 27.10 -13.89
N LEU A 112 -2.72 25.86 -14.24
CA LEU A 112 -2.18 25.19 -15.42
C LEU A 112 -2.52 25.95 -16.71
N PHE A 113 -3.75 26.46 -16.85
CA PHE A 113 -4.12 27.31 -17.99
C PHE A 113 -3.28 28.60 -18.04
N ARG A 114 -3.01 29.23 -16.90
CA ARG A 114 -2.16 30.43 -16.84
C ARG A 114 -0.72 30.12 -17.22
N ILE A 115 -0.16 28.99 -16.78
CA ILE A 115 1.17 28.52 -17.20
C ILE A 115 1.21 28.33 -18.71
N ILE A 116 0.26 27.58 -19.28
CA ILE A 116 0.20 27.33 -20.73
C ILE A 116 0.06 28.65 -21.51
N ALA A 117 -0.77 29.57 -21.04
CA ALA A 117 -0.95 30.87 -21.67
C ALA A 117 0.33 31.72 -21.61
N LEU A 118 1.06 31.67 -20.50
CA LEU A 118 2.34 32.35 -20.36
C LEU A 118 3.42 31.73 -21.26
N GLU A 119 3.54 30.40 -21.27
CA GLU A 119 4.47 29.68 -22.15
C GLU A 119 4.20 30.00 -23.63
N ASN A 120 2.93 29.99 -24.06
CA ASN A 120 2.57 30.36 -25.43
C ASN A 120 2.97 31.80 -25.78
N LYS A 121 2.82 32.75 -24.84
CA LYS A 121 3.27 34.13 -25.05
C LYS A 121 4.78 34.24 -25.19
N PHE A 122 5.54 33.52 -24.38
CA PHE A 122 6.99 33.46 -24.53
C PHE A 122 7.40 32.82 -25.85
N ILE A 123 6.71 31.76 -26.28
CA ILE A 123 6.93 31.12 -27.57
C ILE A 123 6.68 32.11 -28.71
N ASP A 124 5.54 32.80 -28.71
CA ASP A 124 5.20 33.78 -29.74
C ASP A 124 6.24 34.92 -29.78
N LEU A 125 6.67 35.43 -28.62
CA LEU A 125 7.75 36.42 -28.53
C LEU A 125 9.08 35.89 -29.09
N LEU A 126 9.46 34.65 -28.79
CA LEU A 126 10.70 34.08 -29.28
C LEU A 126 10.67 33.84 -30.78
N ILE A 127 9.51 33.51 -31.36
CA ILE A 127 9.33 33.46 -32.81
C ILE A 127 9.54 34.84 -33.43
N GLU A 128 8.94 35.88 -32.85
CA GLU A 128 9.06 37.27 -33.33
C GLU A 128 10.50 37.82 -33.21
N ILE A 129 11.17 37.61 -32.07
CA ILE A 129 12.55 38.11 -31.85
C ILE A 129 13.55 37.44 -32.79
N ARG A 130 13.30 36.17 -33.14
CA ARG A 130 14.16 35.38 -34.04
C ARG A 130 13.85 35.61 -35.52
N ASP A 131 12.87 36.46 -35.84
CA ASP A 131 12.71 36.96 -37.20
C ASP A 131 13.94 37.83 -37.56
N PRO A 132 14.67 37.49 -38.64
CA PRO A 132 15.83 38.26 -39.07
C PRO A 132 15.52 39.72 -39.45
N ASN A 133 14.26 40.11 -39.64
CA ASN A 133 13.86 41.45 -40.10
C ASN A 133 13.43 42.43 -38.98
N ILE A 134 13.44 42.00 -37.71
CA ILE A 134 12.93 42.84 -36.61
C ILE A 134 13.93 43.94 -36.18
N LEU A 135 13.43 45.15 -35.92
CA LEU A 135 14.24 46.26 -35.42
C LEU A 135 14.51 46.14 -33.90
N GLU A 136 15.64 46.66 -33.43
CA GLU A 136 16.03 46.58 -32.01
C GLU A 136 15.07 47.31 -31.07
N SER A 137 14.50 48.44 -31.50
CA SER A 137 13.44 49.16 -30.77
C SER A 137 12.12 48.37 -30.68
N GLN A 138 11.83 47.51 -31.64
CA GLN A 138 10.67 46.61 -31.59
C GLN A 138 10.93 45.47 -30.59
N ARG A 139 12.16 44.94 -30.54
CA ARG A 139 12.54 43.92 -29.53
C ARG A 139 12.38 44.43 -28.10
N GLU A 140 12.83 45.65 -27.81
CA GLU A 140 12.67 46.26 -26.48
C GLU A 140 11.19 46.44 -26.10
N SER A 141 10.37 46.90 -27.05
CA SER A 141 8.92 47.07 -26.84
C SER A 141 8.20 45.74 -26.51
N VAL A 142 8.57 44.66 -27.19
CA VAL A 142 7.93 43.34 -26.99
C VAL A 142 8.37 42.72 -25.65
N LEU A 143 9.62 42.93 -25.23
CA LEU A 143 10.10 42.53 -23.89
C LEU A 143 9.39 43.29 -22.77
N GLU A 144 9.14 44.59 -22.94
CA GLU A 144 8.34 45.37 -21.98
C GLU A 144 6.89 44.87 -21.86
N GLU A 145 6.32 44.36 -22.95
CA GLU A 145 4.95 43.84 -22.94
C GLU A 145 4.84 42.56 -22.11
N ILE A 146 5.79 41.62 -22.26
CA ILE A 146 5.86 40.43 -21.40
C ILE A 146 6.11 40.84 -19.95
N ASP A 147 6.99 41.82 -19.71
CA ASP A 147 7.28 42.29 -18.36
C ASP A 147 6.02 42.84 -17.65
N LYS A 148 5.20 43.62 -18.37
CA LYS A 148 3.91 44.13 -17.88
C LYS A 148 2.89 43.01 -17.69
N TYR A 149 2.84 42.04 -18.60
CA TYR A 149 1.93 40.90 -18.50
C TYR A 149 2.25 40.00 -17.30
N LEU A 150 3.52 39.62 -17.12
CA LEU A 150 3.99 38.85 -15.98
C LEU A 150 3.70 39.56 -14.65
N GLU A 151 3.94 40.86 -14.58
CA GLU A 151 3.63 41.61 -13.37
C GLU A 151 2.14 41.59 -13.03
N LYS A 152 1.27 41.71 -14.04
CA LYS A 152 -0.18 41.61 -13.84
C LYS A 152 -0.59 40.21 -13.37
N GLU A 153 -0.09 39.16 -14.01
CA GLU A 153 -0.42 37.77 -13.66
C GLU A 153 0.08 37.40 -12.27
N LEU A 154 1.33 37.75 -11.93
CA LEU A 154 1.88 37.52 -10.58
C LEU A 154 1.06 38.24 -9.51
N ARG A 155 0.65 39.49 -9.75
CA ARG A 155 -0.21 40.23 -8.81
C ARG A 155 -1.56 39.56 -8.61
N LEU A 156 -2.21 39.12 -9.70
CA LEU A 156 -3.48 38.40 -9.62
C LEU A 156 -3.33 37.11 -8.80
N ILE A 157 -2.27 36.33 -9.03
CA ILE A 157 -2.05 35.07 -8.30
C ILE A 157 -1.73 35.33 -6.82
N ILE A 158 -0.91 36.34 -6.52
CA ILE A 158 -0.54 36.69 -5.14
C ILE A 158 -1.74 37.19 -4.33
N LEU A 159 -2.68 37.89 -4.97
CA LEU A 159 -3.82 38.49 -4.29
C LEU A 159 -5.02 37.53 -4.20
N ASP A 160 -5.39 36.88 -5.30
CA ASP A 160 -6.68 36.20 -5.46
C ASP A 160 -6.60 34.68 -5.27
N TYR A 161 -5.41 34.08 -5.35
CA TYR A 161 -5.22 32.63 -5.20
C TYR A 161 -4.63 32.27 -3.82
N LYS A 162 -4.80 30.98 -3.45
CA LYS A 162 -4.23 30.40 -2.23
C LYS A 162 -2.70 30.40 -2.30
N SER A 163 -2.05 30.50 -1.16
CA SER A 163 -0.57 30.60 -1.09
C SER A 163 0.16 29.43 -1.74
N PHE A 164 -0.32 28.19 -1.57
CA PHE A 164 0.30 27.02 -2.20
C PHE A 164 0.24 27.07 -3.74
N ASN A 165 -0.81 27.66 -4.34
CA ASN A 165 -0.90 27.81 -5.79
C ASN A 165 0.19 28.74 -6.33
N PHE A 166 0.53 29.78 -5.57
CA PHE A 166 1.66 30.65 -5.91
C PHE A 166 2.98 29.89 -5.87
N TYR A 167 3.25 29.14 -4.79
CA TYR A 167 4.49 28.38 -4.69
C TYR A 167 4.61 27.33 -5.80
N ASP A 168 3.52 26.63 -6.13
CA ASP A 168 3.46 25.65 -7.22
C ASP A 168 3.73 26.28 -8.58
N LEU A 169 3.09 27.42 -8.88
CA LEU A 169 3.37 28.19 -10.10
C LEU A 169 4.85 28.55 -10.18
N MET A 170 5.41 29.09 -9.10
CA MET A 170 6.81 29.51 -9.06
C MET A 170 7.78 28.35 -9.22
N GLY A 171 7.46 27.21 -8.60
CA GLY A 171 8.23 25.97 -8.73
C GLY A 171 8.28 25.45 -10.16
N ASP A 172 7.16 25.53 -10.88
CA ASP A 172 7.06 25.10 -12.27
C ASP A 172 7.72 26.11 -13.23
N LEU A 173 7.51 27.42 -13.03
CA LEU A 173 8.07 28.47 -13.90
C LEU A 173 9.59 28.67 -13.77
N ILE A 174 10.20 28.29 -12.65
CA ILE A 174 11.65 28.42 -12.43
C ILE A 174 12.35 27.04 -12.45
N GLY A 175 11.58 25.95 -12.60
CA GLY A 175 12.09 24.57 -12.63
C GLY A 175 12.60 24.05 -11.29
N ILE A 176 12.33 24.76 -10.18
CA ILE A 176 12.73 24.37 -8.81
C ILE A 176 12.06 23.04 -8.41
N ASN A 177 10.81 22.82 -8.83
CA ASN A 177 10.03 21.64 -8.48
C ASN A 177 10.75 20.33 -8.85
N ASN A 178 11.28 20.25 -10.08
CA ASN A 178 11.98 19.07 -10.58
C ASN A 178 13.31 18.85 -9.85
N ASN A 179 14.05 19.91 -9.54
CA ASN A 179 15.32 19.82 -8.81
C ASN A 179 15.11 19.31 -7.38
N ILE A 180 14.17 19.89 -6.63
CA ILE A 180 13.84 19.46 -5.27
C ILE A 180 13.41 17.99 -5.26
N LYS A 181 12.62 17.57 -6.25
CA LYS A 181 12.20 16.18 -6.36
C LYS A 181 13.40 15.25 -6.58
N LYS A 182 14.36 15.61 -7.46
CA LYS A 182 15.62 14.86 -7.63
C LYS A 182 16.40 14.75 -6.31
N GLU A 183 16.54 15.86 -5.58
CA GLU A 183 17.24 15.89 -4.29
C GLU A 183 16.59 14.96 -3.25
N ILE A 184 15.26 15.01 -3.09
CA ILE A 184 14.52 14.13 -2.17
C ILE A 184 14.79 12.65 -2.52
N PHE A 185 14.83 12.30 -3.81
CA PHE A 185 15.12 10.93 -4.23
C PHE A 185 16.57 10.53 -3.99
N GLU A 186 17.54 11.42 -4.20
CA GLU A 186 18.95 11.15 -3.92
C GLU A 186 19.18 10.91 -2.43
N GLU A 187 18.59 11.75 -1.56
CA GLU A 187 18.59 11.61 -0.10
C GLU A 187 17.90 10.30 0.35
N SER A 188 16.84 9.87 -0.36
CA SER A 188 16.13 8.62 -0.06
C SER A 188 16.98 7.37 -0.31
N GLY A 189 17.91 7.45 -1.26
CA GLY A 189 18.82 6.38 -1.65
C GLY A 189 19.95 6.11 -0.65
N ASP A 190 20.07 6.93 0.40
CA ASP A 190 21.12 6.80 1.39
C ASP A 190 20.77 5.79 2.50
N LEU A 191 21.82 5.13 3.03
CA LEU A 191 21.70 4.01 3.97
C LEU A 191 20.96 4.43 5.25
N LYS A 192 19.95 3.64 5.63
CA LYS A 192 19.17 3.88 6.86
C LYS A 192 20.03 3.67 8.11
N GLU A 193 20.04 4.65 9.01
CA GLU A 193 20.51 4.46 10.39
C GLU A 193 19.57 3.48 11.13
N LEU A 194 20.07 2.29 11.46
CA LEU A 194 19.27 1.18 12.01
C LEU A 194 18.85 1.37 13.48
N SER A 195 19.39 2.35 14.20
CA SER A 195 19.05 2.58 15.61
C SER A 195 19.26 4.03 16.04
N MET A 196 18.23 4.85 15.87
CA MET A 196 18.21 6.22 16.42
C MET A 196 17.48 6.28 17.78
N ASP A 197 18.02 7.07 18.71
CA ASP A 197 17.36 7.43 19.97
C ASP A 197 16.06 8.21 19.77
N LEU A 198 15.10 8.03 20.68
CA LEU A 198 13.78 8.67 20.59
C LEU A 198 13.85 10.20 20.56
N GLU A 199 14.74 10.81 21.35
CA GLU A 199 14.93 12.27 21.33
C GLU A 199 15.40 12.77 19.97
N LYS A 200 16.34 12.05 19.35
CA LYS A 200 16.82 12.37 18.00
C LYS A 200 15.71 12.16 16.98
N ARG A 201 14.84 11.16 17.14
CA ARG A 201 13.67 10.95 16.26
C ARG A 201 12.62 12.05 16.38
N LEU A 202 12.40 12.58 17.60
CA LEU A 202 11.48 13.69 17.82
C LEU A 202 12.01 15.00 17.21
N LYS A 203 13.34 15.21 17.26
CA LYS A 203 14.02 16.39 16.68
C LYS A 203 14.24 16.33 15.16
N LYS A 204 14.52 15.17 14.57
CA LYS A 204 14.79 15.08 13.12
C LYS A 204 13.51 15.37 12.30
N LYS A 205 13.68 16.08 11.17
CA LYS A 205 12.70 16.10 10.08
C LYS A 205 12.44 14.65 9.64
N GLU A 206 11.18 14.30 9.34
CA GLU A 206 10.82 12.95 8.91
C GLU A 206 11.50 12.60 7.59
N LYS A 207 11.54 11.31 7.23
CA LYS A 207 12.05 10.93 5.92
C LYS A 207 11.13 11.52 4.84
N GLU A 208 11.68 12.41 4.04
CA GLU A 208 10.96 13.18 3.02
C GLU A 208 10.48 12.30 1.86
N ASP A 209 11.18 11.18 1.62
CA ASP A 209 10.87 10.17 0.59
C ASP A 209 9.47 9.53 0.70
N LYS A 210 8.87 9.57 1.89
CA LYS A 210 7.51 9.06 2.15
C LYS A 210 6.40 10.07 1.90
N TYR A 211 6.74 11.35 1.81
CA TYR A 211 5.78 12.44 1.70
C TYR A 211 6.29 13.42 0.64
N ILE A 212 6.36 12.95 -0.60
CA ILE A 212 7.04 13.66 -1.67
C ILE A 212 6.33 14.98 -1.93
N GLU A 213 5.01 15.00 -2.09
CA GLU A 213 4.29 16.21 -2.46
C GLU A 213 4.27 17.25 -1.33
N LEU A 214 4.18 16.84 -0.06
CA LEU A 214 4.33 17.74 1.09
C LEU A 214 5.77 18.24 1.25
N SER A 215 6.76 17.36 1.10
CA SER A 215 8.17 17.75 1.29
C SER A 215 8.64 18.65 0.16
N THR A 216 8.21 18.40 -1.09
CA THR A 216 8.44 19.30 -2.21
C THR A 216 7.86 20.69 -1.94
N LEU A 217 6.60 20.78 -1.48
CA LEU A 217 6.00 22.07 -1.14
C LEU A 217 6.78 22.80 -0.04
N ASN A 218 7.16 22.10 1.03
CA ASN A 218 7.89 22.70 2.15
C ASN A 218 9.28 23.21 1.74
N LYS A 219 10.09 22.39 1.05
CA LYS A 219 11.41 22.79 0.54
C LYS A 219 11.29 23.95 -0.45
N MET A 220 10.28 23.91 -1.32
CA MET A 220 10.01 24.98 -2.28
C MET A 220 9.65 26.30 -1.59
N ILE A 221 8.88 26.27 -0.50
CA ILE A 221 8.58 27.45 0.30
C ILE A 221 9.86 28.02 0.94
N GLU A 222 10.69 27.16 1.54
CA GLU A 222 11.98 27.56 2.14
C GLU A 222 12.88 28.21 1.08
N GLU A 223 13.09 27.54 -0.05
CA GLU A 223 13.98 28.00 -1.13
C GLU A 223 13.49 29.28 -1.81
N ILE A 224 12.18 29.42 -2.07
CA ILE A 224 11.61 30.65 -2.67
C ILE A 224 11.73 31.83 -1.68
N LYS A 225 11.49 31.61 -0.38
CA LYS A 225 11.65 32.68 0.62
C LYS A 225 13.09 33.14 0.75
N GLU A 226 14.04 32.22 0.70
CA GLU A 226 15.47 32.51 0.77
C GLU A 226 15.95 33.22 -0.51
N ASN A 227 15.62 32.70 -1.69
CA ASN A 227 16.08 33.25 -2.98
C ASN A 227 15.51 34.64 -3.30
N PHE A 228 14.32 34.98 -2.79
CA PHE A 228 13.66 36.25 -3.06
C PHE A 228 13.50 37.14 -1.81
N GLU A 229 14.14 36.77 -0.70
CA GLU A 229 14.31 37.57 0.51
C GLU A 229 13.00 38.08 1.15
N PHE A 230 12.00 37.21 1.33
CA PHE A 230 10.76 37.55 2.05
C PHE A 230 10.41 36.54 3.15
N LYS A 231 9.87 37.01 4.27
CA LYS A 231 9.61 36.16 5.45
C LYS A 231 8.26 35.45 5.39
N SER A 232 7.25 36.12 4.84
CA SER A 232 5.89 35.60 4.81
C SER A 232 5.17 35.92 3.50
N TYR A 233 4.17 35.09 3.16
CA TYR A 233 3.32 35.35 2.00
C TYR A 233 2.56 36.69 2.12
N GLN A 234 2.24 37.14 3.34
CA GLN A 234 1.63 38.46 3.56
C GLN A 234 2.59 39.59 3.22
N GLU A 235 3.88 39.45 3.52
CA GLU A 235 4.91 40.41 3.13
C GLU A 235 5.02 40.52 1.61
N LEU A 236 4.93 39.40 0.90
CA LEU A 236 4.91 39.35 -0.56
C LEU A 236 3.71 40.13 -1.15
N LYS A 237 2.54 40.15 -0.47
CA LYS A 237 1.39 40.95 -0.90
C LYS A 237 1.63 42.46 -0.79
N MET A 238 2.52 42.90 0.10
CA MET A 238 2.75 44.32 0.41
C MET A 238 4.00 44.89 -0.28
N GLN A 239 5.03 44.08 -0.51
CA GLN A 239 6.32 44.54 -1.01
C GLN A 239 6.49 44.31 -2.51
N ALA A 240 6.96 45.33 -3.23
CA ALA A 240 7.19 45.27 -4.67
C ALA A 240 8.54 44.64 -5.07
N MET A 241 9.54 44.66 -4.17
CA MET A 241 10.91 44.22 -4.52
C MET A 241 11.01 42.70 -4.74
N PRO A 242 10.47 41.82 -3.86
CA PRO A 242 10.50 40.38 -4.10
C PRO A 242 9.80 39.99 -5.42
N VAL A 243 8.67 40.64 -5.74
CA VAL A 243 7.92 40.43 -6.99
C VAL A 243 8.76 40.79 -8.23
N ARG A 244 9.56 41.86 -8.16
CA ARG A 244 10.47 42.24 -9.25
C ARG A 244 11.60 41.23 -9.43
N MET A 245 12.18 40.71 -8.34
CA MET A 245 13.22 39.69 -8.39
C MET A 245 12.69 38.38 -9.00
N ILE A 246 11.50 37.96 -8.57
CA ILE A 246 10.77 36.82 -9.11
C ILE A 246 10.57 36.97 -10.62
N LYS A 247 10.02 38.11 -11.06
CA LYS A 247 9.75 38.39 -12.47
C LYS A 247 11.01 38.28 -13.33
N LYS A 248 12.11 38.90 -12.89
CA LYS A 248 13.40 38.82 -13.60
C LYS A 248 13.92 37.39 -13.71
N ARG A 249 13.74 36.58 -12.65
CA ARG A 249 14.17 35.18 -12.66
C ARG A 249 13.36 34.33 -13.63
N ILE A 250 12.03 34.52 -13.68
CA ILE A 250 11.14 33.83 -14.64
C ILE A 250 11.58 34.16 -16.08
N ILE A 251 11.72 35.45 -16.42
CA ILE A 251 12.11 35.86 -17.77
C ILE A 251 13.45 35.22 -18.16
N ASN A 252 14.45 35.27 -17.29
CA ASN A 252 15.76 34.69 -17.59
C ASN A 252 15.67 33.16 -17.80
N TYR A 253 14.91 32.47 -16.96
CA TYR A 253 14.78 31.01 -17.05
C TYR A 253 14.01 30.57 -18.30
N ASP A 254 12.86 31.16 -18.56
CA ASP A 254 12.03 30.80 -19.71
C ASP A 254 12.73 31.10 -21.04
N MET A 255 13.48 32.20 -21.13
CA MET A 255 14.26 32.54 -22.33
C MET A 255 15.36 31.51 -22.64
N GLU A 256 15.89 30.81 -21.62
CA GLU A 256 16.91 29.76 -21.77
C GLU A 256 16.29 28.36 -22.00
N ARG A 257 15.08 28.12 -21.52
CA ARG A 257 14.42 26.81 -21.57
C ARG A 257 13.92 26.42 -22.96
N PHE A 258 13.43 27.37 -23.75
CA PHE A 258 12.80 27.09 -25.03
C PHE A 258 13.81 26.72 -26.15
N PRO A 259 13.42 25.83 -27.09
CA PRO A 259 14.30 25.44 -28.20
C PRO A 259 14.72 26.65 -29.04
N VAL A 260 15.91 26.61 -29.65
CA VAL A 260 16.46 27.71 -30.48
C VAL A 260 15.80 27.79 -31.86
N SER A 261 15.30 26.67 -32.39
CA SER A 261 14.70 26.60 -33.72
C SER A 261 13.23 27.06 -33.69
N VAL A 262 12.80 27.80 -34.73
CA VAL A 262 11.39 28.18 -34.92
C VAL A 262 10.47 26.96 -35.09
N PRO A 263 10.84 25.90 -35.86
CA PRO A 263 10.05 24.66 -35.90
C PRO A 263 9.87 23.99 -34.52
N GLY A 264 10.91 24.01 -33.67
CA GLY A 264 10.82 23.49 -32.31
C GLY A 264 9.87 24.31 -31.43
N LEU A 265 9.87 25.64 -31.57
CA LEU A 265 8.93 26.53 -30.89
C LEU A 265 7.48 26.26 -31.32
N ILE A 266 7.23 26.03 -32.61
CA ILE A 266 5.91 25.65 -33.12
C ILE A 266 5.47 24.30 -32.53
N SER A 267 6.38 23.33 -32.46
CA SER A 267 6.12 22.01 -31.85
C SER A 267 5.76 22.12 -30.37
N PHE A 268 6.42 23.02 -29.63
CA PHE A 268 6.07 23.33 -28.23
C PHE A 268 4.66 23.93 -28.13
N ARG A 269 4.31 24.85 -29.01
CA ARG A 269 2.96 25.44 -29.06
C ARG A 269 1.89 24.39 -29.35
N GLU A 270 2.13 23.47 -30.28
CA GLU A 270 1.22 22.37 -30.58
C GLU A 270 1.05 21.42 -29.38
N ALA A 271 2.12 21.13 -28.64
CA ALA A 271 2.04 20.39 -27.39
C ALA A 271 1.21 21.13 -26.33
N ASN A 272 1.36 22.45 -26.23
CA ASN A 272 0.58 23.30 -25.33
C ASN A 272 -0.92 23.29 -25.67
N GLU A 273 -1.28 23.32 -26.95
CA GLU A 273 -2.67 23.18 -27.39
C GLU A 273 -3.23 21.79 -27.04
N LEU A 274 -2.45 20.71 -27.19
CA LEU A 274 -2.88 19.38 -26.74
C LEU A 274 -3.09 19.35 -25.21
N LYS A 275 -2.15 19.87 -24.42
CA LYS A 275 -2.26 19.98 -22.95
C LYS A 275 -3.55 20.72 -22.57
N LYS A 276 -3.78 21.88 -23.18
CA LYS A 276 -4.96 22.72 -22.95
C LYS A 276 -6.26 21.97 -23.22
N ASN A 277 -6.38 21.31 -24.37
CA ASN A 277 -7.57 20.56 -24.75
C ASN A 277 -7.86 19.39 -23.79
N ILE A 278 -6.82 18.68 -23.33
CA ILE A 278 -6.99 17.60 -22.35
C ILE A 278 -7.46 18.17 -21.01
N ILE A 279 -6.88 19.28 -20.55
CA ILE A 279 -7.26 19.95 -19.30
C ILE A 279 -8.70 20.47 -19.39
N ASP A 280 -9.12 21.04 -20.52
CA ASP A 280 -10.50 21.46 -20.77
C ASP A 280 -11.48 20.28 -20.65
N LYS A 281 -11.16 19.14 -21.28
CA LYS A 281 -11.96 17.90 -21.13
C LYS A 281 -12.03 17.43 -19.68
N ILE A 282 -10.94 17.50 -18.92
CA ILE A 282 -10.94 17.15 -17.49
C ILE A 282 -11.83 18.12 -16.71
N LYS A 283 -11.68 19.42 -16.95
CA LYS A 283 -12.45 20.49 -16.28
C LYS A 283 -13.95 20.31 -16.47
N GLU A 284 -14.41 20.05 -17.69
CA GLU A 284 -15.83 19.83 -17.96
C GLU A 284 -16.40 18.64 -17.20
N ASN A 285 -15.61 17.58 -17.04
CA ASN A 285 -16.03 16.32 -16.41
C ASN A 285 -15.87 16.32 -14.88
N LEU A 286 -15.24 17.35 -14.30
CA LEU A 286 -15.23 17.54 -12.84
C LEU A 286 -16.62 17.84 -12.28
N GLU A 287 -17.50 18.46 -13.07
CA GLU A 287 -18.85 18.85 -12.63
C GLU A 287 -19.95 18.00 -13.29
N LYS A 288 -19.69 17.45 -14.47
CA LYS A 288 -20.65 16.58 -15.19
C LYS A 288 -20.62 15.15 -14.63
N LYS A 289 -21.77 14.49 -14.67
CA LYS A 289 -21.88 13.05 -14.37
C LYS A 289 -21.26 12.26 -15.52
N ILE A 290 -20.39 11.31 -15.20
CA ILE A 290 -19.61 10.57 -16.20
C ILE A 290 -19.74 9.05 -16.03
N ASP A 291 -19.59 8.35 -17.15
CA ASP A 291 -19.11 6.97 -17.18
C ASP A 291 -17.59 7.02 -17.35
N TYR A 292 -16.85 6.53 -16.36
CA TYR A 292 -15.40 6.63 -16.33
C TYR A 292 -14.73 5.86 -17.47
N GLU A 293 -15.25 4.68 -17.84
CA GLU A 293 -14.62 3.88 -18.91
C GLU A 293 -14.83 4.54 -20.27
N HIS A 294 -16.01 5.13 -20.49
CA HIS A 294 -16.26 5.91 -21.70
C HIS A 294 -15.37 7.16 -21.75
N PHE A 295 -15.29 7.90 -20.65
CA PHE A 295 -14.46 9.10 -20.53
C PHE A 295 -12.97 8.83 -20.78
N GLU A 296 -12.41 7.79 -20.14
CA GLU A 296 -11.00 7.42 -20.28
C GLU A 296 -10.68 7.02 -21.74
N ASN A 297 -11.55 6.22 -22.37
CA ASN A 297 -11.39 5.82 -23.77
C ASN A 297 -11.52 7.01 -24.73
N GLU A 298 -12.40 7.97 -24.47
CA GLU A 298 -12.57 9.17 -25.28
C GLU A 298 -11.29 10.04 -25.28
N ILE A 299 -10.70 10.26 -24.09
CA ILE A 299 -9.45 11.01 -23.97
C ILE A 299 -8.29 10.26 -24.62
N PHE A 300 -8.14 8.95 -24.36
CA PHE A 300 -7.05 8.17 -24.94
C PHE A 300 -7.12 8.11 -26.46
N THR A 301 -8.31 7.94 -27.03
CA THR A 301 -8.49 7.95 -28.48
C THR A 301 -8.14 9.31 -29.08
N TYR A 302 -8.54 10.40 -28.43
CA TYR A 302 -8.19 11.76 -28.84
C TYR A 302 -6.67 12.01 -28.80
N MET A 303 -6.02 11.65 -27.69
CA MET A 303 -4.56 11.79 -27.55
C MET A 303 -3.79 10.92 -28.54
N LYS A 304 -4.23 9.67 -28.74
CA LYS A 304 -3.63 8.75 -29.73
C LYS A 304 -3.62 9.38 -31.11
N LYS A 305 -4.75 9.96 -31.53
CA LYS A 305 -4.87 10.63 -32.82
C LYS A 305 -3.92 11.82 -32.97
N GLU A 306 -3.83 12.69 -31.97
CA GLU A 306 -2.96 13.87 -32.04
C GLU A 306 -1.46 13.49 -31.99
N ILE A 307 -1.07 12.50 -31.17
CA ILE A 307 0.31 12.01 -31.14
C ILE A 307 0.69 11.36 -32.48
N ILE A 308 -0.18 10.55 -33.08
CA ILE A 308 0.08 9.95 -34.41
C ILE A 308 0.18 11.03 -35.49
N LYS A 309 -0.64 12.08 -35.41
CA LYS A 309 -0.54 13.22 -36.33
C LYS A 309 0.85 13.88 -36.26
N GLN A 310 1.42 14.00 -35.06
CA GLN A 310 2.76 14.54 -34.86
C GLN A 310 3.88 13.59 -35.29
N LEU A 311 3.66 12.27 -35.31
CA LEU A 311 4.62 11.32 -35.87
C LEU A 311 4.81 11.45 -37.39
N ASN A 312 3.89 12.12 -38.08
CA ASN A 312 3.99 12.40 -39.51
C ASN A 312 4.78 13.69 -39.82
N THR A 313 5.29 14.39 -38.80
CA THR A 313 6.12 15.58 -38.95
C THR A 313 7.61 15.23 -38.89
N ASN A 314 8.49 16.21 -38.66
CA ASN A 314 9.93 15.97 -38.56
C ASN A 314 10.27 15.18 -37.27
N PRO A 315 11.20 14.20 -37.32
CA PRO A 315 11.66 13.46 -36.14
C PRO A 315 12.05 14.32 -34.94
N ASN A 316 12.76 15.42 -35.21
CA ASN A 316 13.24 16.31 -34.15
C ASN A 316 12.10 17.12 -33.53
N ASP A 317 11.13 17.53 -34.35
CA ASP A 317 9.95 18.26 -33.92
C ASP A 317 9.06 17.38 -33.03
N PHE A 318 8.95 16.08 -33.33
CA PHE A 318 8.28 15.12 -32.46
C PHE A 318 8.94 14.98 -31.08
N VAL A 319 10.27 15.00 -31.01
CA VAL A 319 10.97 14.99 -29.71
C VAL A 319 10.68 16.28 -28.94
N TYR A 320 10.77 17.44 -29.59
CA TYR A 320 10.42 18.72 -28.94
C TYR A 320 8.98 18.75 -28.46
N PHE A 321 8.04 18.21 -29.26
CA PHE A 321 6.65 18.05 -28.88
C PHE A 321 6.50 17.21 -27.61
N LEU A 322 7.14 16.03 -27.54
CA LEU A 322 7.09 15.18 -26.35
C LEU A 322 7.78 15.81 -25.13
N GLN A 323 8.90 16.51 -25.33
CA GLN A 323 9.60 17.24 -24.26
C GLN A 323 8.69 18.25 -23.59
N ASN A 324 7.95 19.06 -24.36
CA ASN A 324 7.04 20.04 -23.78
C ASN A 324 5.75 19.41 -23.23
N LEU A 325 5.27 18.33 -23.85
CA LEU A 325 4.05 17.64 -23.43
C LEU A 325 4.21 16.94 -22.07
N ASN A 326 5.36 16.31 -21.84
CA ASN A 326 5.68 15.60 -20.59
C ASN A 326 6.56 16.43 -19.63
N GLU A 327 7.02 17.61 -20.06
CA GLU A 327 7.98 18.49 -19.36
C GLU A 327 9.24 17.76 -18.89
N GLU A 328 9.73 16.87 -19.76
CA GLU A 328 10.94 16.08 -19.55
C GLU A 328 12.12 16.67 -20.34
N SER A 329 13.33 16.45 -19.82
CA SER A 329 14.56 16.77 -20.55
C SER A 329 14.73 15.87 -21.78
N PHE A 330 15.62 16.25 -22.70
CA PHE A 330 15.91 15.46 -23.90
C PHE A 330 16.37 14.04 -23.55
N GLU A 331 17.23 13.91 -22.55
CA GLU A 331 17.78 12.63 -22.10
C GLU A 331 16.69 11.71 -21.54
N GLU A 332 15.75 12.27 -20.78
CA GLU A 332 14.61 11.54 -20.22
C GLU A 332 13.67 11.05 -21.33
N ILE A 333 13.36 11.88 -22.34
CA ILE A 333 12.53 11.46 -23.48
C ILE A 333 13.19 10.34 -24.28
N VAL A 334 14.48 10.48 -24.59
CA VAL A 334 15.24 9.44 -25.29
C VAL A 334 15.22 8.13 -24.49
N TYR A 335 15.37 8.20 -23.18
CA TYR A 335 15.23 7.04 -22.31
C TYR A 335 13.82 6.42 -22.36
N THR A 336 12.75 7.23 -22.36
CA THR A 336 11.35 6.77 -22.49
C THR A 336 11.16 5.99 -23.78
N LEU A 337 11.63 6.55 -24.89
CA LEU A 337 11.52 5.93 -26.22
C LEU A 337 12.29 4.60 -26.25
N ASN A 338 13.50 4.56 -25.70
CA ASN A 338 14.30 3.33 -25.59
C ASN A 338 13.62 2.26 -24.75
N LYS A 339 12.97 2.64 -23.63
CA LYS A 339 12.19 1.71 -22.78
C LYS A 339 11.04 1.07 -23.56
N TYR A 340 10.46 1.78 -24.51
CA TYR A 340 9.42 1.28 -25.42
C TYR A 340 9.96 0.55 -26.64
N GLY A 341 11.28 0.38 -26.75
CA GLY A 341 11.93 -0.34 -27.85
C GLY A 341 12.23 0.51 -29.07
N ILE A 342 12.06 1.83 -28.99
CA ILE A 342 12.41 2.79 -30.05
C ILE A 342 13.84 3.26 -29.81
N PHE A 343 14.81 2.63 -30.46
CA PHE A 343 16.22 3.02 -30.37
C PHE A 343 16.61 4.09 -31.40
N ASN A 344 15.79 4.26 -32.43
CA ASN A 344 15.94 5.27 -33.44
C ASN A 344 14.56 5.83 -33.80
N ILE A 345 14.37 7.14 -33.62
CA ILE A 345 13.10 7.83 -33.88
C ILE A 345 12.68 7.67 -35.34
N LEU A 346 13.64 7.55 -36.28
CA LEU A 346 13.32 7.32 -37.70
C LEU A 346 12.49 6.05 -37.94
N GLU A 347 12.54 5.09 -37.03
CA GLU A 347 11.83 3.81 -37.16
C GLU A 347 10.35 3.89 -36.73
N ILE A 348 9.89 5.01 -36.15
CA ILE A 348 8.48 5.21 -35.76
C ILE A 348 7.74 6.27 -36.60
N ILE A 349 8.46 7.04 -37.42
CA ILE A 349 7.91 8.13 -38.23
C ILE A 349 7.00 7.59 -39.32
N ASN A 350 5.94 8.35 -39.63
CA ASN A 350 4.93 8.02 -40.63
C ASN A 350 4.19 6.69 -40.39
N LEU A 351 4.30 6.11 -39.19
CA LEU A 351 3.48 4.96 -38.79
C LEU A 351 2.13 5.44 -38.28
N ASN A 352 1.09 4.71 -38.66
CA ASN A 352 -0.26 4.87 -38.14
C ASN A 352 -0.91 3.50 -37.91
N ASP A 353 -2.09 3.51 -37.30
CA ASP A 353 -2.84 2.28 -36.98
C ASP A 353 -3.15 1.46 -38.25
N ASP A 354 -3.46 2.12 -39.38
CA ASP A 354 -3.78 1.46 -40.65
C ASP A 354 -2.58 0.68 -41.22
N ILE A 355 -1.39 1.27 -41.22
CA ILE A 355 -0.15 0.64 -41.68
C ILE A 355 0.20 -0.52 -40.74
N ALA A 356 0.10 -0.34 -39.42
CA ALA A 356 0.38 -1.39 -38.45
C ALA A 356 -0.56 -2.60 -38.64
N GLU A 357 -1.85 -2.37 -38.91
CA GLU A 357 -2.80 -3.42 -39.25
C GLU A 357 -2.47 -4.11 -40.59
N GLU A 358 -2.12 -3.34 -41.63
CA GLU A 358 -1.80 -3.92 -42.94
C GLU A 358 -0.52 -4.78 -42.88
N VAL A 359 0.48 -4.37 -42.09
CA VAL A 359 1.67 -5.18 -41.77
C VAL A 359 1.26 -6.50 -41.12
N LYS A 360 0.44 -6.47 -40.07
CA LYS A 360 -0.04 -7.68 -39.37
C LYS A 360 -0.80 -8.62 -40.32
N LYS A 361 -1.71 -8.07 -41.14
CA LYS A 361 -2.49 -8.82 -42.15
C LYS A 361 -1.58 -9.44 -43.21
N ASN A 362 -0.60 -8.70 -43.73
CA ASN A 362 0.33 -9.18 -44.75
C ASN A 362 1.29 -10.24 -44.17
N MET A 363 1.75 -10.11 -42.93
CA MET A 363 2.57 -11.15 -42.29
C MET A 363 1.83 -12.49 -42.20
N ILE A 364 0.54 -12.47 -41.85
CA ILE A 364 -0.30 -13.68 -41.84
C ILE A 364 -0.48 -14.20 -43.28
N ARG A 365 -0.83 -13.33 -44.23
CA ARG A 365 -1.09 -13.71 -45.63
C ARG A 365 0.09 -14.38 -46.32
N TYR A 366 1.31 -13.91 -46.02
CA TYR A 366 2.53 -14.42 -46.64
C TYR A 366 3.32 -15.38 -45.74
N ASN A 367 2.76 -15.77 -44.59
CA ASN A 367 3.40 -16.66 -43.61
C ASN A 367 4.81 -16.20 -43.19
N ILE A 368 4.96 -14.90 -42.97
CA ILE A 368 6.21 -14.28 -42.48
C ILE A 368 6.13 -14.18 -40.96
N LYS A 369 7.09 -14.78 -40.27
CA LYS A 369 7.18 -14.72 -38.80
C LYS A 369 8.03 -13.53 -38.36
N LYS A 370 7.80 -13.02 -37.14
CA LYS A 370 8.64 -11.98 -36.52
C LYS A 370 10.13 -12.36 -36.52
N PHE A 371 10.42 -13.64 -36.30
CA PHE A 371 11.79 -14.17 -36.33
C PHE A 371 12.46 -14.09 -37.71
N ASP A 372 11.68 -14.25 -38.80
CA ASP A 372 12.20 -14.16 -40.17
C ASP A 372 12.75 -12.73 -40.43
N ILE A 373 12.03 -11.71 -39.95
CA ILE A 373 12.45 -10.30 -40.06
C ILE A 373 13.66 -10.00 -39.17
N ILE A 374 13.72 -10.57 -37.95
CA ILE A 374 14.88 -10.43 -37.06
C ILE A 374 16.14 -11.04 -37.70
N GLN A 375 16.02 -12.19 -38.35
CA GLN A 375 17.13 -12.82 -39.08
C GLN A 375 17.58 -11.97 -40.26
N LEU A 376 16.66 -11.30 -40.97
CA LEU A 376 17.01 -10.38 -42.05
C LEU A 376 17.75 -9.14 -41.55
N ASN A 377 17.35 -8.60 -40.39
CA ASN A 377 17.91 -7.38 -39.81
C ASN A 377 19.31 -7.58 -39.17
N ASP A 378 19.55 -8.73 -38.51
CA ASP A 378 20.83 -9.01 -37.84
C ASP A 378 21.89 -9.58 -38.79
N LYS A 379 22.91 -8.79 -39.12
CA LYS A 379 24.03 -9.18 -40.01
C LYS A 379 24.77 -10.46 -39.57
N LYS A 380 24.72 -10.87 -38.30
CA LYS A 380 25.37 -12.11 -37.81
C LYS A 380 24.48 -13.34 -37.98
N LYS A 381 23.17 -13.16 -37.91
CA LYS A 381 22.16 -14.24 -38.03
C LYS A 381 21.55 -14.33 -39.43
N ASN A 382 21.80 -13.34 -40.28
CA ASN A 382 21.34 -13.32 -41.65
C ASN A 382 22.00 -14.47 -42.43
N ILE A 383 21.15 -15.43 -42.80
CA ILE A 383 21.57 -16.67 -43.45
C ILE A 383 22.28 -16.33 -44.77
N LEU A 384 21.83 -15.32 -45.52
CA LEU A 384 22.43 -14.91 -46.79
C LEU A 384 23.82 -14.32 -46.62
N VAL A 385 24.07 -13.58 -45.54
CA VAL A 385 25.40 -13.02 -45.25
C VAL A 385 26.38 -14.13 -44.88
N ASN A 386 25.93 -15.14 -44.13
CA ASN A 386 26.75 -16.29 -43.76
C ASN A 386 27.02 -17.19 -44.98
N THR A 387 26.01 -17.46 -45.80
CA THR A 387 26.17 -18.18 -47.07
C THR A 387 27.08 -17.41 -48.03
N LYS A 388 26.99 -16.07 -48.09
CA LYS A 388 27.92 -15.23 -48.88
C LYS A 388 29.36 -15.35 -48.40
N LYS A 389 29.60 -15.37 -47.08
CA LYS A 389 30.96 -15.53 -46.52
C LYS A 389 31.54 -16.89 -46.88
N ILE A 390 30.75 -17.96 -46.75
CA ILE A 390 31.16 -19.32 -47.09
C ILE A 390 31.40 -19.47 -48.60
N LEU A 391 30.51 -18.92 -49.43
CA LEU A 391 30.69 -18.89 -50.88
C LEU A 391 31.95 -18.12 -51.31
N ASN A 392 32.28 -17.01 -50.63
CA ASN A 392 33.52 -16.27 -50.88
C ASN A 392 34.77 -17.04 -50.39
N GLN A 393 34.64 -17.89 -49.37
CA GLN A 393 35.73 -18.77 -48.90
C GLN A 393 35.94 -19.97 -49.84
N LEU A 394 34.86 -20.52 -50.38
CA LEU A 394 34.86 -21.65 -51.33
C LEU A 394 35.10 -21.21 -52.79
N GLY A 395 35.03 -19.91 -53.07
CA GLY A 395 34.88 -19.32 -54.40
C GLY A 395 35.97 -19.61 -55.43
N ASN A 396 37.08 -20.24 -55.04
CA ASN A 396 38.13 -20.66 -55.98
C ASN A 396 38.03 -22.15 -56.41
N GLU A 397 37.24 -22.99 -55.72
CA GLU A 397 37.17 -24.43 -56.01
C GLU A 397 35.95 -24.85 -56.84
N TYR A 398 34.85 -24.08 -56.82
CA TYR A 398 33.55 -24.52 -57.35
C TYR A 398 32.84 -23.54 -58.30
N LEU A 399 33.30 -22.30 -58.40
CA LEU A 399 32.67 -21.25 -59.19
C LEU A 399 33.70 -20.66 -60.15
N ASP A 400 33.41 -20.68 -61.44
CA ASP A 400 34.24 -20.11 -62.52
C ASP A 400 34.16 -18.56 -62.54
N ILE A 401 34.24 -17.93 -61.37
CA ILE A 401 34.05 -16.49 -61.19
C ILE A 401 35.40 -15.86 -60.86
N LYS A 402 36.02 -15.23 -61.87
CA LYS A 402 37.23 -14.43 -61.70
C LYS A 402 36.95 -13.24 -60.77
N GLN A 403 37.45 -13.31 -59.53
CA GLN A 403 37.74 -12.21 -58.59
C GLN A 403 36.88 -10.93 -58.69
N GLU A 404 35.57 -11.06 -58.56
CA GLU A 404 34.73 -10.00 -58.01
C GLU A 404 33.96 -10.58 -56.83
N GLU A 405 33.89 -9.86 -55.71
CA GLU A 405 33.12 -10.28 -54.54
C GLU A 405 31.72 -10.76 -54.95
N ILE A 406 31.34 -11.98 -54.53
CA ILE A 406 30.02 -12.53 -54.85
C ILE A 406 28.95 -11.58 -54.25
N LYS A 407 28.18 -10.92 -55.12
CA LYS A 407 27.08 -10.02 -54.73
C LYS A 407 25.83 -10.85 -54.36
N GLU A 408 24.92 -10.28 -53.57
CA GLU A 408 23.66 -10.97 -53.19
C GLU A 408 22.83 -11.39 -54.43
N SER A 409 22.90 -10.62 -55.51
CA SER A 409 22.31 -10.94 -56.82
C SER A 409 22.80 -12.27 -57.40
N ASN A 410 24.03 -12.68 -57.11
CA ASN A 410 24.64 -13.90 -57.63
C ASN A 410 24.10 -15.13 -56.87
N ILE A 411 23.83 -15.00 -55.57
CA ILE A 411 23.23 -16.05 -54.74
C ILE A 411 21.77 -16.30 -55.17
N VAL A 412 21.02 -15.23 -55.47
CA VAL A 412 19.66 -15.32 -56.01
C VAL A 412 19.63 -15.98 -57.38
N ALA A 413 20.65 -15.76 -58.24
CA ALA A 413 20.78 -16.42 -59.53
C ALA A 413 21.08 -17.92 -59.38
N LEU A 414 22.02 -18.30 -58.50
CA LEU A 414 22.38 -19.68 -58.22
C LEU A 414 21.22 -20.52 -57.64
N LEU A 415 20.37 -19.91 -56.81
CA LEU A 415 19.21 -20.58 -56.20
C LEU A 415 18.01 -20.73 -57.15
N LYS A 416 18.04 -20.08 -58.33
CA LYS A 416 17.04 -20.29 -59.40
C LYS A 416 17.37 -21.50 -60.29
N GLU A 417 18.59 -22.01 -60.21
CA GLU A 417 18.99 -23.25 -60.89
C GLU A 417 18.64 -24.49 -60.06
N GLU A 418 18.43 -25.63 -60.73
CA GLU A 418 18.11 -26.91 -60.07
C GLU A 418 19.30 -27.38 -59.21
N ARG A 419 18.99 -27.93 -58.02
CA ARG A 419 19.98 -28.42 -57.03
C ARG A 419 21.02 -29.33 -57.67
N ASP A 420 20.58 -30.17 -58.60
CA ASP A 420 21.36 -31.23 -59.26
C ASP A 420 22.60 -30.71 -60.01
N LYS A 421 22.65 -29.43 -60.38
CA LYS A 421 23.81 -28.84 -61.07
C LYS A 421 24.98 -28.50 -60.15
N TYR A 422 24.72 -28.31 -58.85
CA TYR A 422 25.70 -27.82 -57.88
C TYR A 422 25.62 -28.58 -56.55
N GLU A 423 25.31 -29.88 -56.60
CA GLU A 423 25.04 -30.73 -55.44
C GLU A 423 26.21 -30.72 -54.42
N ASP A 424 27.45 -30.88 -54.89
CA ASP A 424 28.67 -30.83 -54.04
C ASP A 424 28.87 -29.48 -53.33
N LEU A 425 28.49 -28.38 -53.98
CA LEU A 425 28.59 -27.04 -53.43
C LEU A 425 27.52 -26.83 -52.34
N TRP A 426 26.27 -27.26 -52.61
CA TRP A 426 25.17 -27.14 -51.66
C TRP A 426 25.39 -28.03 -50.44
N ASP A 427 25.86 -29.26 -50.60
CA ASP A 427 26.16 -30.16 -49.48
C ASP A 427 27.26 -29.61 -48.55
N LYS A 428 28.24 -28.89 -49.11
CA LYS A 428 29.25 -28.16 -48.32
C LYS A 428 28.66 -26.95 -47.58
N ILE A 429 27.80 -26.17 -48.24
CA ILE A 429 27.11 -25.03 -47.62
C ILE A 429 26.17 -25.50 -46.52
N GLU A 430 25.45 -26.61 -46.70
CA GLU A 430 24.57 -27.19 -45.67
C GLU A 430 25.38 -27.65 -44.44
N LYS A 431 26.54 -28.28 -44.64
CA LYS A 431 27.45 -28.69 -43.55
C LYS A 431 28.04 -27.51 -42.77
N GLU A 432 28.38 -26.41 -43.44
CA GLU A 432 29.01 -25.26 -42.80
C GLU A 432 28.03 -24.23 -42.22
N THR A 433 26.85 -24.06 -42.85
CA THR A 433 25.81 -23.14 -42.34
C THR A 433 24.82 -23.81 -41.39
N GLY A 434 24.68 -25.14 -41.45
CA GLY A 434 23.65 -25.89 -40.72
C GLY A 434 22.23 -25.66 -41.22
N ASN A 435 22.03 -25.01 -42.37
CA ASN A 435 20.72 -24.76 -42.98
C ASN A 435 20.62 -25.48 -44.33
N SER A 436 19.47 -26.08 -44.62
CA SER A 436 19.22 -26.80 -45.88
C SER A 436 19.03 -25.87 -47.08
N TYR A 437 19.24 -26.38 -48.30
CA TYR A 437 18.93 -25.70 -49.56
C TYR A 437 17.48 -25.22 -49.62
N VAL A 438 16.54 -26.01 -49.07
CA VAL A 438 15.11 -25.66 -49.04
C VAL A 438 14.86 -24.48 -48.10
N GLU A 439 15.48 -24.46 -46.93
CA GLU A 439 15.37 -23.35 -45.97
C GLU A 439 15.99 -22.07 -46.52
N LEU A 440 17.14 -22.15 -47.22
CA LEU A 440 17.76 -21.02 -47.91
C LEU A 440 16.85 -20.46 -49.01
N ARG A 441 16.24 -21.32 -49.83
CA ARG A 441 15.31 -20.92 -50.88
C ARG A 441 14.03 -20.29 -50.32
N GLU A 442 13.49 -20.84 -49.23
CA GLU A 442 12.36 -20.26 -48.52
C GLU A 442 12.72 -18.90 -47.90
N PHE A 443 13.91 -18.76 -47.32
CA PHE A 443 14.40 -17.52 -46.73
C PHE A 443 14.54 -16.40 -47.76
N ILE A 444 15.06 -16.69 -48.97
CA ILE A 444 15.12 -15.71 -50.06
C ILE A 444 13.72 -15.32 -50.53
N ARG A 445 12.83 -16.30 -50.72
CA ARG A 445 11.45 -16.00 -51.11
C ARG A 445 10.78 -15.08 -50.09
N LYS A 446 10.98 -15.33 -48.80
CA LYS A 446 10.48 -14.45 -47.74
C LYS A 446 11.11 -13.07 -47.80
N LYS A 447 12.42 -12.94 -48.02
CA LYS A 447 13.09 -11.64 -48.21
C LYS A 447 12.50 -10.85 -49.38
N GLU A 448 12.35 -11.47 -50.54
CA GLU A 448 11.76 -10.82 -51.73
C GLU A 448 10.34 -10.33 -51.47
N ILE A 449 9.54 -11.12 -50.73
CA ILE A 449 8.20 -10.73 -50.31
C ILE A 449 8.27 -9.57 -49.30
N VAL A 450 9.18 -9.62 -48.33
CA VAL A 450 9.36 -8.55 -47.34
C VAL A 450 9.72 -7.24 -48.04
N ASP A 451 10.71 -7.25 -48.92
CA ASP A 451 11.19 -6.06 -49.62
C ASP A 451 10.08 -5.48 -50.51
N LYS A 452 9.45 -6.32 -51.33
CA LYS A 452 8.42 -5.86 -52.28
C LYS A 452 7.12 -5.39 -51.62
N ILE A 453 6.71 -6.02 -50.53
CA ILE A 453 5.39 -5.76 -49.92
C ILE A 453 5.52 -4.75 -48.79
N PHE A 454 6.53 -4.87 -47.95
CA PHE A 454 6.65 -4.04 -46.75
C PHE A 454 7.49 -2.80 -47.01
N LEU A 455 8.61 -2.89 -47.75
CA LEU A 455 9.42 -1.71 -48.05
C LEU A 455 8.82 -0.94 -49.24
N ASP A 456 8.59 -1.59 -50.38
CA ASP A 456 8.17 -0.89 -51.59
C ASP A 456 6.68 -0.50 -51.59
N LYS A 457 5.78 -1.43 -51.22
CA LYS A 457 4.32 -1.19 -51.30
C LYS A 457 3.77 -0.43 -50.09
N LEU A 458 4.22 -0.76 -48.87
CA LEU A 458 3.80 -0.06 -47.64
C LEU A 458 4.68 1.17 -47.33
N GLY A 459 5.79 1.38 -48.05
CA GLY A 459 6.65 2.54 -47.88
C GLY A 459 7.48 2.54 -46.59
N LEU A 460 7.71 1.37 -45.98
CA LEU A 460 8.52 1.27 -44.76
C LEU A 460 10.01 1.41 -45.10
N ILE A 461 10.75 2.13 -44.26
CA ILE A 461 12.13 2.54 -44.49
C ILE A 461 13.11 1.37 -44.31
N ASN A 462 12.87 0.50 -43.30
CA ASN A 462 13.77 -0.60 -42.98
C ASN A 462 13.07 -1.76 -42.24
N TYR A 463 13.79 -2.88 -42.06
CA TYR A 463 13.28 -4.04 -41.32
C TYR A 463 12.97 -3.75 -39.84
N SER A 464 13.69 -2.83 -39.20
CA SER A 464 13.42 -2.42 -37.81
C SER A 464 12.05 -1.75 -37.68
N GLN A 465 11.67 -0.92 -38.65
CA GLN A 465 10.37 -0.26 -38.69
C GLN A 465 9.23 -1.26 -38.85
N ILE A 466 9.43 -2.37 -39.58
CA ILE A 466 8.46 -3.47 -39.64
C ILE A 466 8.30 -4.12 -38.26
N LEU A 467 9.41 -4.33 -37.53
CA LEU A 467 9.37 -4.90 -36.18
C LEU A 467 8.65 -3.99 -35.19
N ILE A 468 8.90 -2.67 -35.27
CA ILE A 468 8.22 -1.67 -34.44
C ILE A 468 6.73 -1.60 -34.79
N SER A 469 6.36 -1.69 -36.07
CA SER A 469 4.97 -1.68 -36.52
C SER A 469 4.12 -2.79 -35.87
N LEU A 470 4.74 -3.94 -35.53
CA LEU A 470 4.02 -5.03 -34.85
C LEU A 470 3.61 -4.67 -33.42
N ASP A 471 4.47 -3.90 -32.74
CA ASP A 471 4.29 -3.50 -31.35
C ASP A 471 3.75 -2.04 -31.25
N PHE A 472 3.43 -1.40 -32.38
CA PHE A 472 3.07 0.02 -32.49
C PHE A 472 1.89 0.42 -31.59
N ASP A 473 0.78 -0.33 -31.64
CA ASP A 473 -0.40 -0.07 -30.80
C ASP A 473 -0.02 0.02 -29.32
N LYS A 474 0.79 -0.95 -28.86
CA LYS A 474 1.23 -1.01 -27.46
C LYS A 474 2.15 0.15 -27.11
N ILE A 475 3.04 0.54 -28.02
CA ILE A 475 3.96 1.68 -27.82
C ILE A 475 3.16 2.97 -27.67
N ILE A 476 2.25 3.25 -28.60
CA ILE A 476 1.44 4.47 -28.58
C ILE A 476 0.49 4.48 -27.38
N ASP A 477 -0.16 3.37 -27.05
CA ASP A 477 -1.03 3.28 -25.88
C ASP A 477 -0.27 3.56 -24.58
N ASN A 478 0.96 3.09 -24.45
CA ASN A 478 1.79 3.37 -23.27
C ASN A 478 2.20 4.85 -23.22
N LEU A 479 2.60 5.44 -24.35
CA LEU A 479 2.91 6.87 -24.43
C LEU A 479 1.70 7.74 -24.04
N VAL A 480 0.52 7.45 -24.61
CA VAL A 480 -0.73 8.16 -24.31
C VAL A 480 -1.07 8.05 -22.83
N LYS A 481 -1.01 6.84 -22.25
CA LYS A 481 -1.32 6.61 -20.83
C LYS A 481 -0.36 7.35 -19.92
N ASP A 482 0.94 7.26 -20.17
CA ASP A 482 1.95 7.95 -19.36
C ASP A 482 1.76 9.47 -19.41
N THR A 483 1.56 10.04 -20.60
CA THR A 483 1.31 11.48 -20.75
C THR A 483 0.02 11.90 -20.05
N TYR A 484 -1.06 11.13 -20.18
CA TYR A 484 -2.32 11.45 -19.51
C TYR A 484 -2.16 11.45 -17.99
N TYR A 485 -1.54 10.41 -17.42
CA TYR A 485 -1.32 10.31 -15.99
C TYR A 485 -0.36 11.37 -15.48
N TYR A 486 0.63 11.77 -16.28
CA TYR A 486 1.49 12.91 -15.98
C TYR A 486 0.67 14.21 -15.86
N LEU A 487 -0.18 14.53 -16.84
CA LEU A 487 -1.04 15.73 -16.78
C LEU A 487 -2.02 15.66 -15.61
N LEU A 488 -2.60 14.49 -15.35
CA LEU A 488 -3.49 14.27 -14.22
C LEU A 488 -2.75 14.48 -12.88
N SER A 489 -1.48 14.07 -12.78
CA SER A 489 -0.67 14.23 -11.56
C SER A 489 -0.57 15.70 -11.12
N LYS A 490 -0.52 16.63 -12.08
CA LYS A 490 -0.47 18.07 -11.81
C LYS A 490 -1.78 18.60 -11.21
N ILE A 491 -2.91 18.00 -11.57
CA ILE A 491 -4.23 18.32 -11.02
C ILE A 491 -4.45 17.63 -9.65
N LEU A 492 -3.67 16.60 -9.32
CA LEU A 492 -3.81 15.83 -8.07
C LEU A 492 -2.83 16.23 -6.97
N ARG A 493 -2.06 17.32 -7.13
CA ARG A 493 -1.03 17.74 -6.16
C ARG A 493 -1.65 17.97 -4.78
N GLN A 494 -2.68 18.80 -4.69
CA GLN A 494 -3.32 19.13 -3.42
C GLN A 494 -4.03 17.93 -2.79
N LEU A 495 -4.69 17.08 -3.59
CA LEU A 495 -5.29 15.84 -3.09
C LEU A 495 -4.23 14.92 -2.47
N SER A 496 -3.08 14.79 -3.14
CA SER A 496 -1.97 13.97 -2.68
C SER A 496 -1.36 14.52 -1.40
N ARG A 497 -1.18 15.84 -1.28
CA ARG A 497 -0.74 16.50 -0.06
C ARG A 497 -1.68 16.28 1.12
N ILE A 498 -3.00 16.28 0.89
CA ILE A 498 -3.99 15.95 1.92
C ILE A 498 -3.77 14.51 2.39
N ILE A 499 -3.68 13.53 1.49
CA ILE A 499 -3.44 12.12 1.82
C ILE A 499 -2.13 11.94 2.59
N GLU A 500 -1.06 12.58 2.15
CA GLU A 500 0.22 12.55 2.84
C GLU A 500 0.11 13.18 4.24
N ALA A 501 -0.70 14.23 4.43
CA ALA A 501 -0.91 14.86 5.74
C ALA A 501 -1.65 13.91 6.70
N PHE A 502 -2.64 13.16 6.20
CA PHE A 502 -3.30 12.07 6.94
C PHE A 502 -2.26 11.04 7.44
N LEU A 503 -1.40 10.58 6.54
CA LEU A 503 -0.36 9.59 6.86
C LEU A 503 0.66 10.12 7.87
N LYS A 504 1.12 11.36 7.66
CA LYS A 504 2.18 12.00 8.43
C LYS A 504 1.80 12.17 9.90
N ILE A 505 0.60 12.71 10.17
CA ILE A 505 0.10 12.86 11.55
C ILE A 505 -0.15 11.50 12.21
N THR A 506 -0.63 10.51 11.43
CA THR A 506 -0.84 9.14 11.93
C THR A 506 0.49 8.47 12.32
N ASN A 507 1.57 8.70 11.57
CA ASN A 507 2.90 8.23 11.92
C ASN A 507 3.46 8.95 13.16
N GLU A 508 3.18 10.25 13.31
CA GLU A 508 3.55 11.02 14.51
C GLU A 508 2.84 10.52 15.77
N LYS A 509 1.57 10.09 15.66
CA LYS A 509 0.84 9.46 16.75
C LYS A 509 1.65 8.33 17.40
N ALA A 510 2.21 7.43 16.59
CA ALA A 510 3.02 6.31 17.09
C ALA A 510 4.28 6.79 17.84
N LEU A 511 4.89 7.89 17.37
CA LEU A 511 6.05 8.50 18.01
C LEU A 511 5.68 9.16 19.35
N TYR A 512 4.54 9.85 19.40
CA TYR A 512 4.02 10.47 20.64
C TYR A 512 3.66 9.43 21.69
N LEU A 513 3.05 8.30 21.28
CA LEU A 513 2.77 7.18 22.18
C LEU A 513 4.04 6.58 22.79
N LEU A 514 5.12 6.47 22.00
CA LEU A 514 6.42 6.03 22.51
C LEU A 514 7.01 7.02 23.52
N ALA A 515 6.84 8.33 23.29
CA ALA A 515 7.25 9.38 24.22
C ALA A 515 6.46 9.31 25.53
N PHE A 516 5.12 9.23 25.47
CA PHE A 516 4.27 9.03 26.65
C PHE A 516 4.66 7.77 27.42
N LYS A 517 4.96 6.66 26.73
CA LYS A 517 5.42 5.44 27.39
C LYS A 517 6.70 5.67 28.21
N LYS A 518 7.64 6.47 27.70
CA LYS A 518 8.87 6.82 28.42
C LYS A 518 8.63 7.81 29.56
N MET A 519 7.69 8.74 29.40
CA MET A 519 7.33 9.72 30.43
C MET A 519 6.68 9.05 31.65
N TYR A 520 5.81 8.05 31.45
CA TYR A 520 5.00 7.48 32.55
C TYR A 520 5.42 6.10 33.07
N ASN A 521 6.20 5.30 32.32
CA ASN A 521 6.56 3.92 32.73
C ASN A 521 8.04 3.73 33.12
N ALA A 522 8.85 4.80 33.14
CA ALA A 522 10.21 4.70 33.65
C ALA A 522 10.18 4.85 35.18
N THR A 523 10.61 3.80 35.89
CA THR A 523 10.67 3.75 37.36
C THR A 523 11.58 4.82 38.00
N GLU A 524 12.36 5.55 37.18
CA GLU A 524 13.36 6.55 37.58
C GLU A 524 13.42 7.76 36.62
N SER A 525 12.31 8.18 35.98
CA SER A 525 12.35 9.39 35.14
C SER A 525 12.33 10.65 36.00
N GLU A 526 13.45 11.39 36.02
CA GLU A 526 13.53 12.75 36.56
C GLU A 526 12.54 13.69 35.85
N GLU A 527 11.92 14.61 36.59
CA GLU A 527 10.87 15.52 36.12
C GLU A 527 11.29 16.34 34.87
N TRP A 528 12.57 16.68 34.74
CA TRP A 528 13.08 17.39 33.57
C TRP A 528 13.01 16.56 32.28
N ILE A 529 13.06 15.22 32.35
CA ILE A 529 12.93 14.34 31.18
C ILE A 529 11.50 14.42 30.65
N TRP A 530 10.53 14.51 31.55
CA TRP A 530 9.12 14.69 31.18
C TRP A 530 8.90 16.01 30.45
N ILE A 531 9.33 17.12 31.06
CA ILE A 531 9.22 18.46 30.47
C ILE A 531 9.90 18.49 29.09
N LYS A 532 11.08 17.89 28.96
CA LYS A 532 11.82 17.83 27.70
C LYS A 532 11.07 17.08 26.61
N PHE A 533 10.47 15.91 26.89
CA PHE A 533 9.69 15.18 25.89
C PHE A 533 8.41 15.91 25.50
N GLU A 534 7.71 16.51 26.47
CA GLU A 534 6.52 17.31 26.21
C GLU A 534 6.85 18.50 25.29
N GLU A 535 7.92 19.24 25.59
CA GLU A 535 8.36 20.38 24.78
C GLU A 535 8.75 19.97 23.35
N LEU A 536 9.39 18.80 23.19
CA LEU A 536 9.71 18.26 21.87
C LEU A 536 8.46 17.87 21.07
N ILE A 537 7.43 17.33 21.72
CA ILE A 537 6.15 17.03 21.08
C ILE A 537 5.47 18.34 20.66
N ILE A 538 5.42 19.34 21.55
CA ILE A 538 4.81 20.64 21.28
C ILE A 538 5.49 21.34 20.11
N GLN A 539 6.82 21.38 20.09
CA GLN A 539 7.56 21.98 18.98
C GLN A 539 7.25 21.28 17.65
N ARG A 540 7.14 19.95 17.66
CA ARG A 540 6.77 19.18 16.46
C ARG A 540 5.34 19.47 16.01
N LEU A 541 4.39 19.58 16.95
CA LEU A 541 3.01 19.96 16.66
C LEU A 541 2.92 21.38 16.08
N LYS A 542 3.73 22.32 16.56
CA LYS A 542 3.80 23.68 15.99
C LYS A 542 4.29 23.65 14.53
N ASN A 543 5.35 22.90 14.25
CA ASN A 543 5.82 22.72 12.87
C ASN A 543 4.71 22.09 11.98
N ARG A 544 3.91 21.16 12.53
CA ARG A 544 2.76 20.58 11.84
C ARG A 544 1.64 21.61 11.62
N GLN A 545 1.37 22.49 12.59
CA GLN A 545 0.42 23.59 12.44
C GLN A 545 0.84 24.53 11.31
N GLU A 546 2.12 24.91 11.25
CA GLU A 546 2.67 25.77 10.20
C GLU A 546 2.48 25.17 8.80
N GLU A 547 2.82 23.89 8.63
CA GLU A 547 2.62 23.15 7.37
C GLU A 547 1.13 23.10 6.96
N LEU A 548 0.24 22.77 7.90
CA LEU A 548 -1.20 22.64 7.62
C LEU A 548 -1.89 23.99 7.36
N VAL A 549 -1.42 25.09 7.97
CA VAL A 549 -1.95 26.43 7.71
C VAL A 549 -1.76 26.80 6.24
N VAL A 550 -0.56 26.56 5.69
CA VAL A 550 -0.26 26.80 4.29
C VAL A 550 -1.08 25.85 3.41
N LEU A 551 -1.09 24.55 3.75
CA LEU A 551 -1.79 23.54 2.97
C LEU A 551 -3.30 23.79 2.83
N PHE A 552 -3.98 24.18 3.91
CA PHE A 552 -5.44 24.35 3.93
C PHE A 552 -5.91 25.80 3.75
N ASP A 553 -4.98 26.74 3.50
CA ASP A 553 -5.27 28.17 3.41
C ASP A 553 -6.13 28.65 4.59
N ALA A 554 -5.55 28.48 5.78
CA ALA A 554 -6.28 28.44 7.05
C ALA A 554 -5.74 29.41 8.10
N ASP A 555 -5.15 30.54 7.67
CA ASP A 555 -4.56 31.59 8.53
C ASP A 555 -5.49 32.07 9.67
N ASN A 556 -6.80 32.04 9.44
CA ASN A 556 -7.82 32.47 10.41
C ASN A 556 -8.74 31.34 10.90
N LYS A 557 -8.32 30.07 10.73
CA LYS A 557 -9.13 28.89 11.06
C LYS A 557 -8.42 27.99 12.08
N PRO A 558 -8.19 28.44 13.32
CA PRO A 558 -7.40 27.71 14.31
C PRO A 558 -7.97 26.32 14.63
N PHE A 559 -9.31 26.22 14.73
CA PHE A 559 -9.96 24.95 15.05
C PHE A 559 -9.97 23.95 13.90
N LEU A 560 -9.86 24.39 12.64
CA LEU A 560 -9.77 23.46 11.50
C LEU A 560 -8.44 22.71 11.56
N ILE A 561 -7.33 23.45 11.67
CA ILE A 561 -5.98 22.90 11.74
C ILE A 561 -5.81 21.97 12.94
N ASN A 562 -6.12 22.49 14.12
CA ASN A 562 -5.91 21.75 15.36
C ASN A 562 -6.96 20.63 15.54
N GLY A 563 -8.16 20.81 14.99
CA GLY A 563 -9.17 19.76 14.91
C GLY A 563 -8.74 18.61 14.01
N PHE A 564 -8.10 18.90 12.87
CA PHE A 564 -7.55 17.88 11.98
C PHE A 564 -6.45 17.06 12.66
N ILE A 565 -5.51 17.72 13.34
CA ILE A 565 -4.48 17.03 14.13
C ILE A 565 -5.13 16.15 15.21
N LEU A 566 -6.06 16.71 15.99
CA LEU A 566 -6.73 15.99 17.07
C LEU A 566 -7.53 14.78 16.56
N ALA A 567 -8.23 14.92 15.43
CA ALA A 567 -9.00 13.85 14.80
C ALA A 567 -8.12 12.64 14.50
N ARG A 568 -6.94 12.86 13.92
CA ARG A 568 -5.98 11.80 13.59
C ARG A 568 -5.32 11.19 14.83
N LEU A 569 -5.01 12.00 15.84
CA LEU A 569 -4.48 11.49 17.11
C LEU A 569 -5.51 10.62 17.86
N THR A 570 -6.79 11.02 17.86
CA THR A 570 -7.85 10.38 18.65
C THR A 570 -8.75 9.43 17.87
N GLU A 571 -8.43 9.10 16.61
CA GLU A 571 -9.26 8.23 15.76
C GLU A 571 -10.73 8.72 15.65
N THR A 572 -10.95 10.05 15.67
CA THR A 572 -12.29 10.66 15.56
C THR A 572 -12.47 11.41 14.24
N SER A 573 -13.70 11.80 13.91
CA SER A 573 -13.97 12.61 12.72
C SER A 573 -13.53 14.06 12.94
N LEU A 574 -13.13 14.74 11.86
CA LEU A 574 -12.74 16.14 11.85
C LEU A 574 -13.82 17.02 12.48
N ALA A 575 -15.08 16.83 12.07
CA ALA A 575 -16.22 17.59 12.59
C ALA A 575 -16.35 17.44 14.11
N LYS A 576 -16.19 16.22 14.62
CA LYS A 576 -16.23 15.93 16.06
C LYS A 576 -15.05 16.56 16.78
N ALA A 577 -13.84 16.44 16.26
CA ALA A 577 -12.64 17.04 16.86
C ALA A 577 -12.71 18.58 16.89
N VAL A 578 -13.18 19.22 15.81
CA VAL A 578 -13.45 20.66 15.75
C VAL A 578 -14.49 21.06 16.79
N SER A 579 -15.56 20.27 16.94
CA SER A 579 -16.60 20.54 17.94
C SER A 579 -16.06 20.44 19.37
N LYS A 580 -15.18 19.48 19.66
CA LYS A 580 -14.52 19.34 20.96
C LYS A 580 -13.71 20.58 21.31
N LEU A 581 -12.84 21.03 20.42
CA LEU A 581 -12.00 22.21 20.64
C LEU A 581 -12.82 23.50 20.86
N LYS A 582 -13.98 23.61 20.20
CA LYS A 582 -14.88 24.77 20.35
C LYS A 582 -15.69 24.72 21.64
N ASN A 583 -16.17 23.54 22.01
CA ASN A 583 -17.25 23.40 23.00
C ASN A 583 -16.79 22.90 24.36
N GLU A 584 -15.70 22.14 24.43
CA GLU A 584 -15.19 21.59 25.68
C GLU A 584 -14.26 22.58 26.39
N PRO A 585 -14.15 22.53 27.73
CA PRO A 585 -13.13 23.27 28.46
C PRO A 585 -11.73 22.92 27.97
N SER A 586 -10.82 23.90 27.94
CA SER A 586 -9.43 23.69 27.56
C SER A 586 -8.59 23.22 28.75
N PRO A 587 -7.81 22.14 28.61
CA PRO A 587 -6.75 21.77 29.54
C PRO A 587 -5.81 22.92 29.97
N LEU A 588 -5.62 23.96 29.16
CA LEU A 588 -4.81 25.13 29.53
C LEU A 588 -5.31 25.84 30.80
N TYR A 589 -6.61 25.75 31.08
CA TYR A 589 -7.23 26.39 32.24
C TYR A 589 -7.55 25.39 33.36
N GLU A 590 -7.03 24.18 33.28
CA GLU A 590 -7.20 23.16 34.30
C GLU A 590 -6.67 23.67 35.66
N GLY A 591 -7.42 23.42 36.73
CA GLY A 591 -7.12 23.96 38.06
C GLY A 591 -7.41 25.45 38.28
N ILE A 592 -7.71 26.22 37.21
CA ILE A 592 -8.03 27.66 37.30
C ILE A 592 -9.53 27.89 37.12
N LYS A 593 -10.08 27.57 35.93
CA LYS A 593 -11.50 27.75 35.61
C LYS A 593 -11.88 26.96 34.36
N GLN A 594 -13.06 26.35 34.34
CA GLN A 594 -13.56 25.60 33.19
C GLN A 594 -14.02 26.56 32.06
N ILE A 595 -13.06 27.05 31.27
CA ILE A 595 -13.30 27.97 30.15
C ILE A 595 -12.92 27.30 28.84
N LYS A 596 -13.64 27.65 27.76
CA LYS A 596 -13.40 27.21 26.39
C LYS A 596 -12.38 28.11 25.69
N LEU A 597 -11.72 27.60 24.66
CA LEU A 597 -10.85 28.39 23.81
C LEU A 597 -11.64 29.47 23.06
N LYS A 598 -11.21 30.73 23.15
CA LYS A 598 -11.81 31.84 22.40
C LYS A 598 -11.19 31.90 21.01
N LYS A 599 -11.99 31.65 19.98
CA LYS A 599 -11.56 31.65 18.57
C LYS A 599 -10.79 32.93 18.18
N ASP A 600 -11.29 34.08 18.64
CA ASP A 600 -10.82 35.40 18.20
C ASP A 600 -9.47 35.80 18.80
N LEU A 601 -8.98 35.04 19.79
CA LEU A 601 -7.73 35.36 20.51
C LEU A 601 -6.60 34.38 20.18
N ILE A 602 -6.81 33.43 19.28
CA ILE A 602 -5.91 32.30 19.11
C ILE A 602 -5.52 32.15 17.64
N SER A 603 -4.22 32.25 17.38
CA SER A 603 -3.61 31.91 16.10
C SER A 603 -3.70 30.39 15.84
N PRO A 604 -3.91 29.95 14.59
CA PRO A 604 -3.83 28.52 14.24
C PRO A 604 -2.50 27.87 14.59
N ILE A 605 -1.41 28.65 14.53
CA ILE A 605 -0.08 28.28 15.00
C ILE A 605 0.07 28.84 16.42
N SER A 606 0.02 27.97 17.42
CA SER A 606 0.06 28.39 18.81
C SER A 606 0.61 27.30 19.71
N TYR A 607 1.54 27.68 20.57
CA TYR A 607 2.05 26.82 21.65
C TYR A 607 0.90 26.36 22.56
N CYS A 608 -0.02 27.26 22.92
CA CYS A 608 -1.14 26.96 23.77
C CYS A 608 -2.05 25.88 23.17
N LEU A 609 -2.35 25.97 21.87
CA LEU A 609 -3.13 24.93 21.19
C LEU A 609 -2.36 23.61 21.09
N ALA A 610 -1.06 23.66 20.80
CA ALA A 610 -0.24 22.45 20.77
C ALA A 610 -0.23 21.74 22.13
N TYR A 611 -0.10 22.48 23.23
CA TYR A 611 -0.21 21.93 24.59
C TYR A 611 -1.61 21.34 24.85
N ASP A 612 -2.68 22.06 24.50
CA ASP A 612 -4.07 21.59 24.64
C ASP A 612 -4.29 20.25 23.90
N LEU A 613 -3.73 20.11 22.69
CA LEU A 613 -3.79 18.88 21.90
C LEU A 613 -3.05 17.72 22.58
N VAL A 614 -1.86 17.96 23.14
CA VAL A 614 -1.09 16.94 23.87
C VAL A 614 -1.90 16.40 25.05
N LYS A 615 -2.49 17.29 25.86
CA LYS A 615 -3.28 16.88 27.04
C LYS A 615 -4.54 16.13 26.68
N ARG A 616 -5.30 16.61 25.67
CA ARG A 616 -6.47 15.87 25.17
C ARG A 616 -6.11 14.50 24.61
N PHE A 617 -4.95 14.37 23.97
CA PHE A 617 -4.48 13.09 23.44
C PHE A 617 -4.03 12.15 24.56
N GLU A 618 -3.36 12.67 25.60
CA GLU A 618 -2.99 11.94 26.81
C GLU A 618 -4.23 11.37 27.52
N GLU A 619 -5.25 12.21 27.77
CA GLU A 619 -6.54 11.81 28.34
C GLU A 619 -7.24 10.73 27.51
N TYR A 620 -7.25 10.90 26.18
CA TYR A 620 -7.84 9.91 25.26
C TYR A 620 -7.14 8.55 25.38
N GLU A 621 -5.81 8.52 25.42
CA GLU A 621 -5.06 7.27 25.52
C GLU A 621 -5.22 6.59 26.88
N ASP A 622 -5.36 7.35 27.96
CA ASP A 622 -5.64 6.78 29.27
C ASP A 622 -7.06 6.20 29.36
N LEU A 623 -8.04 6.89 28.77
CA LEU A 623 -9.39 6.34 28.60
C LEU A 623 -9.35 5.06 27.75
N ARG A 624 -8.62 5.04 26.65
CA ARG A 624 -8.45 3.87 25.78
C ARG A 624 -7.83 2.68 26.53
N LYS A 625 -6.70 2.89 27.23
CA LYS A 625 -6.05 1.85 28.05
C LYS A 625 -7.01 1.32 29.12
N SER A 626 -7.79 2.18 29.75
CA SER A 626 -8.77 1.78 30.76
C SER A 626 -9.87 0.88 30.18
N ARG A 627 -10.38 1.21 28.98
CA ARG A 627 -11.37 0.41 28.25
C ARG A 627 -10.82 -0.96 27.88
N VAL A 628 -9.61 -1.03 27.34
CA VAL A 628 -8.93 -2.29 27.00
C VAL A 628 -8.76 -3.17 28.25
N ARG A 629 -8.31 -2.60 29.37
CA ARG A 629 -8.19 -3.33 30.64
C ARG A 629 -9.55 -3.86 31.13
N LYS A 630 -10.62 -3.08 31.00
CA LYS A 630 -11.99 -3.53 31.35
C LYS A 630 -12.45 -4.67 30.45
N ALA A 631 -12.20 -4.59 29.14
CA ALA A 631 -12.55 -5.63 28.17
C ALA A 631 -11.80 -6.94 28.46
N LEU A 632 -10.49 -6.88 28.72
CA LEU A 632 -9.68 -8.04 29.10
C LEU A 632 -10.19 -8.70 30.38
N LYS A 633 -10.50 -7.90 31.42
CA LYS A 633 -11.10 -8.41 32.67
C LYS A 633 -12.46 -9.07 32.44
N ALA A 634 -13.30 -8.51 31.57
CA ALA A 634 -14.59 -9.10 31.24
C ALA A 634 -14.44 -10.43 30.48
N GLU A 635 -13.44 -10.55 29.61
CA GLU A 635 -13.12 -11.79 28.90
C GLU A 635 -12.56 -12.86 29.85
N GLU A 636 -11.68 -12.47 30.78
CA GLU A 636 -11.21 -13.34 31.86
C GLU A 636 -12.35 -13.84 32.74
N GLN A 637 -13.27 -12.96 33.15
CA GLN A 637 -14.47 -13.34 33.90
C GLN A 637 -15.37 -14.30 33.12
N LYS A 638 -15.53 -14.12 31.81
CA LYS A 638 -16.26 -15.07 30.94
C LYS A 638 -15.55 -16.44 30.90
N LYS A 639 -14.23 -16.46 30.74
CA LYS A 639 -13.42 -17.69 30.77
C LYS A 639 -13.51 -18.39 32.14
N GLU A 640 -13.49 -17.64 33.23
CA GLU A 640 -13.68 -18.18 34.58
C GLU A 640 -15.10 -18.73 34.81
N LYS A 641 -16.15 -18.05 34.32
CA LYS A 641 -17.52 -18.58 34.37
C LYS A 641 -17.64 -19.90 33.62
N ILE A 642 -17.09 -19.98 32.40
CA ILE A 642 -17.05 -21.21 31.61
C ILE A 642 -16.27 -22.30 32.37
N ARG A 643 -15.12 -21.98 32.97
CA ARG A 643 -14.37 -22.93 33.81
C ARG A 643 -15.17 -23.41 35.03
N LYS A 644 -15.89 -22.52 35.71
CA LYS A 644 -16.76 -22.85 36.86
C LYS A 644 -17.95 -23.71 36.43
N GLU A 645 -18.55 -23.44 35.28
CA GLU A 645 -19.63 -24.27 34.72
C GLU A 645 -19.13 -25.66 34.30
N ILE A 646 -17.94 -25.74 33.68
CA ILE A 646 -17.27 -27.02 33.40
C ILE A 646 -17.01 -27.77 34.72
N ARG A 647 -16.49 -27.11 35.75
CA ARG A 647 -16.25 -27.71 37.07
C ARG A 647 -17.56 -28.27 37.67
N LYS A 648 -18.64 -27.47 37.71
CA LYS A 648 -19.99 -27.89 38.15
C LYS A 648 -20.54 -29.08 37.36
N SER A 649 -20.28 -29.14 36.05
CA SER A 649 -20.67 -30.27 35.21
C SER A 649 -19.85 -31.54 35.50
N GLN A 650 -18.58 -31.38 35.90
CA GLN A 650 -17.68 -32.46 36.27
C GLN A 650 -18.04 -33.07 37.63
N GLU A 651 -18.55 -32.29 38.60
CA GLU A 651 -18.96 -32.78 39.94
C GLU A 651 -20.01 -33.90 39.84
N LYS A 652 -21.01 -33.73 38.96
CA LYS A 652 -22.02 -34.77 38.66
C LYS A 652 -21.46 -36.00 37.93
N SER A 653 -20.27 -35.93 37.33
CA SER A 653 -19.71 -37.02 36.51
C SER A 653 -18.81 -38.00 37.26
N THR A 654 -18.25 -37.58 38.41
CA THR A 654 -17.23 -38.36 39.15
C THR A 654 -17.75 -39.71 39.69
N LEU A 655 -19.04 -39.81 40.03
CA LEU A 655 -19.66 -41.02 40.56
C LEU A 655 -20.21 -41.99 39.49
N ASN A 656 -20.38 -41.53 38.24
CA ASN A 656 -21.02 -42.31 37.18
C ASN A 656 -20.26 -43.59 36.82
N TRP A 657 -18.93 -43.52 36.82
CA TRP A 657 -18.12 -44.67 36.44
C TRP A 657 -18.23 -45.80 37.47
N ILE A 658 -18.12 -45.47 38.77
CA ILE A 658 -18.20 -46.48 39.84
C ILE A 658 -19.60 -47.07 39.94
N GLU A 659 -20.65 -46.26 39.74
CA GLU A 659 -22.02 -46.75 39.64
C GLU A 659 -22.19 -47.75 38.49
N ARG A 660 -21.72 -47.41 37.28
CA ARG A 660 -21.78 -48.31 36.11
C ARG A 660 -21.00 -49.59 36.34
N ARG A 661 -19.80 -49.52 36.94
CA ARG A 661 -18.96 -50.69 37.19
C ARG A 661 -19.62 -51.66 38.18
N ILE A 662 -20.14 -51.15 39.30
CA ILE A 662 -20.84 -51.96 40.30
C ILE A 662 -22.11 -52.59 39.72
N THR A 663 -22.92 -51.79 39.01
CA THR A 663 -24.17 -52.25 38.38
C THR A 663 -23.91 -53.32 37.33
N SER A 664 -22.95 -53.08 36.42
CA SER A 664 -22.51 -54.04 35.42
C SER A 664 -22.07 -55.36 36.05
N SER A 665 -21.19 -55.32 37.07
CA SER A 665 -20.65 -56.52 37.68
C SER A 665 -21.72 -57.31 38.45
N LEU A 666 -22.51 -56.66 39.31
CA LEU A 666 -23.49 -57.36 40.16
C LEU A 666 -24.76 -57.81 39.43
N MET A 667 -25.11 -57.22 38.29
CA MET A 667 -26.21 -57.71 37.44
C MET A 667 -25.75 -58.87 36.54
N ARG A 668 -24.57 -58.77 35.93
CA ARG A 668 -24.07 -59.77 34.96
C ARG A 668 -23.59 -61.08 35.60
N ILE A 669 -23.24 -61.08 36.89
CA ILE A 669 -22.69 -62.26 37.57
C ILE A 669 -23.62 -63.50 37.50
N ASN A 670 -24.93 -63.29 37.29
CA ASN A 670 -25.93 -64.35 37.20
C ASN A 670 -26.38 -64.67 35.77
N SER A 671 -25.82 -64.01 34.76
CA SER A 671 -26.21 -64.22 33.36
C SER A 671 -25.60 -65.51 32.81
N PRO A 672 -26.36 -66.34 32.07
CA PRO A 672 -25.85 -67.59 31.50
C PRO A 672 -24.72 -67.31 30.48
N GLY A 673 -23.61 -68.05 30.60
CA GLY A 673 -22.46 -67.96 29.68
C GLY A 673 -21.35 -66.96 30.06
N ILE A 674 -21.49 -66.20 31.16
CA ILE A 674 -20.46 -65.26 31.61
C ILE A 674 -19.45 -65.95 32.53
N ASN A 675 -18.15 -65.76 32.27
CA ASN A 675 -17.08 -66.17 33.18
C ASN A 675 -16.98 -65.16 34.34
N PRO A 676 -17.22 -65.57 35.60
CA PRO A 676 -17.15 -64.68 36.77
C PRO A 676 -15.81 -63.96 36.92
N ASN A 677 -14.72 -64.57 36.43
CA ASN A 677 -13.39 -63.98 36.52
C ASN A 677 -13.26 -62.67 35.74
N GLN A 678 -14.09 -62.44 34.73
CA GLN A 678 -14.11 -61.20 33.94
C GLN A 678 -14.82 -60.04 34.65
N LEU A 679 -15.53 -60.30 35.75
CA LEU A 679 -16.31 -59.30 36.48
C LEU A 679 -15.59 -58.81 37.76
N TYR A 680 -14.54 -59.52 38.19
CA TYR A 680 -13.70 -59.10 39.32
C TYR A 680 -12.94 -57.82 39.01
N TRP A 681 -12.51 -57.16 40.07
CA TRP A 681 -11.79 -55.91 40.05
C TRP A 681 -10.36 -56.09 39.53
N GLU A 682 -10.03 -55.39 38.45
CA GLU A 682 -8.70 -55.46 37.81
C GLU A 682 -7.81 -54.27 38.18
N GLU A 683 -6.53 -54.33 37.81
CA GLU A 683 -5.59 -53.20 37.97
C GLU A 683 -6.07 -51.96 37.21
N LYS A 684 -6.69 -52.15 36.04
CA LYS A 684 -7.28 -51.07 35.23
C LYS A 684 -8.44 -50.38 35.95
N ASP A 685 -9.28 -51.13 36.66
CA ASP A 685 -10.37 -50.57 37.47
C ASP A 685 -9.82 -49.77 38.64
N THR A 686 -8.74 -50.24 39.28
CA THR A 686 -8.06 -49.51 40.35
C THR A 686 -7.56 -48.17 39.85
N LYS A 687 -6.94 -48.11 38.67
CA LYS A 687 -6.45 -46.85 38.09
C LYS A 687 -7.61 -45.87 37.82
N ILE A 688 -8.65 -46.31 37.11
CA ILE A 688 -9.79 -45.45 36.74
C ILE A 688 -10.56 -45.00 37.98
N ALA A 689 -10.74 -45.86 38.99
CA ALA A 689 -11.36 -45.49 40.26
C ALA A 689 -10.51 -44.48 41.03
N SER A 690 -9.18 -44.64 41.04
CA SER A 690 -8.27 -43.69 41.72
C SER A 690 -8.37 -42.30 41.10
N ASP A 691 -8.41 -42.21 39.77
CA ASP A 691 -8.56 -40.94 39.05
C ASP A 691 -9.90 -40.26 39.41
N ASN A 692 -11.01 -41.02 39.42
CA ASN A 692 -12.32 -40.48 39.78
C ASN A 692 -12.42 -40.06 41.26
N ILE A 693 -11.83 -40.84 42.18
CA ILE A 693 -11.80 -40.53 43.61
C ILE A 693 -10.92 -39.29 43.87
N LYS A 694 -9.79 -39.15 43.17
CA LYS A 694 -8.94 -37.95 43.26
C LYS A 694 -9.70 -36.71 42.77
N LEU A 695 -10.34 -36.82 41.61
CA LEU A 695 -11.17 -35.72 41.07
C LEU A 695 -12.34 -35.37 42.00
N HIS A 696 -12.94 -36.36 42.68
CA HIS A 696 -14.02 -36.14 43.63
C HIS A 696 -13.54 -35.48 44.94
N SER A 697 -12.30 -35.70 45.39
CA SER A 697 -11.74 -34.99 46.56
C SER A 697 -11.28 -33.57 46.26
N GLU A 698 -11.30 -33.14 44.99
CA GLU A 698 -11.04 -31.77 44.56
C GLU A 698 -12.31 -30.90 44.50
N LEU A 699 -13.48 -31.43 44.91
CA LEU A 699 -14.76 -30.72 45.00
C LEU A 699 -14.80 -29.72 46.17
N GLU A 700 -15.80 -28.83 46.17
CA GLU A 700 -16.00 -27.87 47.27
C GLU A 700 -16.50 -28.59 48.54
N GLY A 701 -15.65 -28.67 49.57
CA GLY A 701 -15.97 -29.35 50.84
C GLY A 701 -14.72 -29.72 51.64
N ASP A 702 -14.91 -30.41 52.77
CA ASP A 702 -13.80 -31.03 53.52
C ASP A 702 -13.27 -32.23 52.72
N THR A 703 -11.96 -32.23 52.45
CA THR A 703 -11.32 -33.27 51.61
C THR A 703 -11.53 -34.69 52.12
N LEU A 704 -11.57 -34.91 53.45
CA LEU A 704 -11.79 -36.25 54.00
C LEU A 704 -13.25 -36.68 53.85
N ASP A 705 -14.18 -35.74 54.02
CA ASP A 705 -15.60 -36.02 53.87
C ASP A 705 -15.92 -36.42 52.42
N LEU A 706 -15.28 -35.78 51.43
CA LEU A 706 -15.42 -36.14 50.02
C LEU A 706 -14.86 -37.53 49.70
N PHE A 707 -13.70 -37.91 50.26
CA PHE A 707 -13.20 -39.29 50.15
C PHE A 707 -14.16 -40.30 50.79
N CYS A 708 -14.77 -39.94 51.92
CA CYS A 708 -15.77 -40.76 52.59
C CYS A 708 -17.04 -40.88 51.75
N GLU A 709 -17.52 -39.79 51.16
CA GLU A 709 -18.71 -39.72 50.33
C GLU A 709 -18.62 -40.68 49.14
N TYR A 710 -17.51 -40.64 48.39
CA TYR A 710 -17.31 -41.54 47.25
C TYR A 710 -17.35 -43.02 47.68
N PHE A 711 -16.71 -43.35 48.80
CA PHE A 711 -16.69 -44.71 49.31
C PHE A 711 -18.08 -45.15 49.83
N LEU A 712 -18.78 -44.27 50.54
CA LEU A 712 -20.15 -44.52 50.98
C LEU A 712 -21.10 -44.72 49.81
N PHE A 713 -20.97 -43.92 48.75
CA PHE A 713 -21.75 -44.08 47.52
C PHE A 713 -21.53 -45.45 46.87
N ALA A 714 -20.28 -45.86 46.70
CA ALA A 714 -19.94 -47.19 46.17
C ALA A 714 -20.54 -48.30 47.06
N ARG A 715 -20.49 -48.14 48.38
CA ARG A 715 -21.06 -49.08 49.34
C ARG A 715 -22.59 -49.16 49.25
N GLU A 716 -23.28 -48.02 49.16
CA GLU A 716 -24.73 -47.99 49.01
C GLU A 716 -25.17 -48.63 47.69
N LYS A 717 -24.44 -48.40 46.59
CA LYS A 717 -24.73 -49.06 45.31
C LYS A 717 -24.57 -50.58 45.36
N ILE A 718 -23.56 -51.09 46.08
CA ILE A 718 -23.43 -52.53 46.32
C ILE A 718 -24.62 -53.06 47.14
N LYS A 719 -25.04 -52.31 48.18
CA LYS A 719 -26.17 -52.68 49.05
C LYS A 719 -27.50 -52.71 48.29
N GLU A 720 -27.74 -51.73 47.43
CA GLU A 720 -28.92 -51.62 46.58
C GLU A 720 -29.07 -52.88 45.68
N LEU A 721 -27.97 -53.31 45.06
CA LEU A 721 -27.96 -54.43 44.11
C LEU A 721 -27.81 -55.81 44.76
N TYR A 722 -27.46 -55.86 46.05
CA TYR A 722 -27.38 -57.09 46.83
C TYR A 722 -27.64 -56.86 48.33
N PRO A 723 -28.92 -56.70 48.74
CA PRO A 723 -29.28 -56.29 50.10
C PRO A 723 -28.86 -57.26 51.21
N ALA A 724 -28.70 -58.55 50.90
CA ALA A 724 -28.33 -59.60 51.85
C ALA A 724 -26.83 -59.57 52.24
N PHE A 725 -25.99 -58.82 51.51
CA PHE A 725 -24.56 -58.78 51.76
C PHE A 725 -24.18 -57.93 52.98
N LYS A 726 -23.38 -58.49 53.88
CA LYS A 726 -22.87 -57.76 55.06
C LYS A 726 -21.79 -56.75 54.65
N LEU A 727 -22.17 -55.48 54.60
CA LEU A 727 -21.28 -54.36 54.32
C LEU A 727 -20.78 -53.67 55.61
N PRO A 728 -19.60 -53.03 55.59
CA PRO A 728 -19.13 -52.23 56.72
C PRO A 728 -20.09 -51.07 57.03
N SER A 729 -20.16 -50.68 58.32
CA SER A 729 -20.94 -49.52 58.75
C SER A 729 -20.29 -48.21 58.26
N PRO A 730 -21.08 -47.11 58.13
CA PRO A 730 -20.54 -45.81 57.74
C PRO A 730 -19.38 -45.34 58.63
N GLU A 731 -19.51 -45.50 59.96
CA GLU A 731 -18.45 -45.19 60.93
C GLU A 731 -17.15 -45.99 60.69
N LYS A 732 -17.27 -47.24 60.22
CA LYS A 732 -16.09 -48.04 59.87
C LYS A 732 -15.42 -47.53 58.60
N ILE A 733 -16.19 -47.04 57.62
CA ILE A 733 -15.67 -46.45 56.39
C ILE A 733 -14.93 -45.14 56.69
N GLU A 734 -15.53 -44.27 57.49
CA GLU A 734 -14.90 -43.00 57.90
C GLU A 734 -13.58 -43.24 58.65
N ASN A 735 -13.57 -44.17 59.61
CA ASN A 735 -12.34 -44.53 60.32
C ASN A 735 -11.28 -45.12 59.39
N VAL A 736 -11.70 -45.88 58.37
CA VAL A 736 -10.79 -46.42 57.35
C VAL A 736 -10.17 -45.30 56.52
N VAL A 737 -10.97 -44.36 56.02
CA VAL A 737 -10.49 -43.24 55.20
C VAL A 737 -9.57 -42.33 56.02
N LYS A 738 -9.97 -42.00 57.26
CA LYS A 738 -9.14 -41.24 58.21
C LYS A 738 -7.79 -41.91 58.47
N ASN A 739 -7.78 -43.23 58.70
CA ASN A 739 -6.53 -43.96 58.92
C ASN A 739 -5.62 -44.01 57.68
N ILE A 740 -6.19 -44.13 56.48
CA ILE A 740 -5.41 -44.08 55.22
C ILE A 740 -4.78 -42.70 55.04
N ALA A 741 -5.58 -41.65 55.20
CA ALA A 741 -5.14 -40.27 55.03
C ALA A 741 -4.09 -39.89 56.07
N ASN A 742 -4.32 -40.22 57.35
CA ASN A 742 -3.37 -39.96 58.43
C ASN A 742 -2.04 -40.67 58.17
N LYS A 743 -2.05 -41.94 57.75
CA LYS A 743 -0.83 -42.67 57.44
C LYS A 743 -0.05 -42.02 56.30
N ILE A 744 -0.71 -41.69 55.20
CA ILE A 744 -0.05 -41.13 54.01
C ILE A 744 0.50 -39.72 54.26
N LEU A 745 -0.21 -38.91 55.04
CA LEU A 745 0.26 -37.57 55.42
C LEU A 745 1.35 -37.62 56.49
N GLN A 746 1.25 -38.53 57.45
CA GLN A 746 2.26 -38.73 58.48
C GLN A 746 3.61 -39.15 57.89
N ASP A 747 3.61 -39.91 56.79
CA ASP A 747 4.85 -40.25 56.05
C ASP A 747 5.60 -39.00 55.55
N ARG A 748 4.90 -37.87 55.31
CA ARG A 748 5.53 -36.58 54.96
C ARG A 748 5.81 -35.72 56.18
N ILE A 749 4.82 -35.54 57.06
CA ILE A 749 4.84 -34.49 58.09
C ILE A 749 5.54 -35.00 59.38
N GLY A 750 5.69 -36.31 59.56
CA GLY A 750 6.35 -36.91 60.74
C GLY A 750 5.50 -36.90 62.02
N GLN A 751 4.28 -36.35 61.96
CA GLN A 751 3.31 -36.30 63.06
C GLN A 751 1.89 -36.58 62.56
N ILE A 752 0.93 -36.71 63.48
CA ILE A 752 -0.49 -36.88 63.14
C ILE A 752 -0.99 -35.56 62.54
N PRO A 753 -1.55 -35.56 61.32
CA PRO A 753 -1.90 -34.33 60.62
C PRO A 753 -3.08 -33.61 61.26
N ASN A 754 -3.02 -32.28 61.31
CA ASN A 754 -4.13 -31.44 61.77
C ASN A 754 -5.12 -31.13 60.62
N LYS A 755 -6.26 -30.50 60.93
CA LYS A 755 -7.32 -30.25 59.95
C LYS A 755 -6.90 -29.34 58.78
N GLU A 756 -6.01 -28.38 59.03
CA GLU A 756 -5.49 -27.49 57.99
C GLU A 756 -4.50 -28.21 57.06
N GLU A 757 -3.65 -29.08 57.61
CA GLU A 757 -2.72 -29.93 56.86
C GLU A 757 -3.44 -30.97 55.99
N ILE A 758 -4.59 -31.47 56.47
CA ILE A 758 -5.49 -32.36 55.73
C ILE A 758 -6.12 -31.60 54.53
N ASN A 759 -6.56 -30.37 54.72
CA ASN A 759 -7.16 -29.58 53.64
C ASN A 759 -6.12 -29.12 52.60
N ASN A 760 -4.84 -28.99 53.01
CA ASN A 760 -3.70 -28.62 52.15
C ASN A 760 -2.90 -29.83 51.61
N MET A 761 -3.54 -30.99 51.42
CA MET A 761 -2.91 -32.17 50.79
C MET A 761 -2.37 -31.86 49.38
N PHE A 762 -1.15 -32.33 49.08
CA PHE A 762 -0.58 -32.28 47.74
C PHE A 762 -1.27 -33.26 46.80
N ASP A 763 -1.25 -32.95 45.50
CA ASP A 763 -1.85 -33.78 44.45
C ASP A 763 -1.39 -35.24 44.47
N GLY A 764 -0.10 -35.48 44.73
CA GLY A 764 0.46 -36.82 44.83
C GLY A 764 -0.03 -37.61 46.04
N GLU A 765 -0.41 -36.93 47.13
CA GLU A 765 -0.96 -37.55 48.34
C GLU A 765 -2.42 -37.90 48.15
N ARG A 766 -3.19 -36.98 47.56
CA ARG A 766 -4.59 -37.21 47.16
C ARG A 766 -4.70 -38.44 46.27
N PHE A 767 -3.79 -38.58 45.30
CA PHE A 767 -3.77 -39.74 44.41
C PHE A 767 -3.43 -41.05 45.15
N LYS A 768 -2.46 -41.06 46.07
CA LYS A 768 -2.14 -42.25 46.89
C LYS A 768 -3.30 -42.66 47.80
N ILE A 769 -3.98 -41.70 48.43
CA ILE A 769 -5.17 -41.94 49.25
C ILE A 769 -6.28 -42.53 48.38
N ALA A 770 -6.56 -41.92 47.23
CA ALA A 770 -7.54 -42.41 46.26
C ALA A 770 -7.26 -43.85 45.82
N GLN A 771 -5.99 -44.20 45.58
CA GLN A 771 -5.59 -45.53 45.18
C GLN A 771 -5.84 -46.60 46.26
N GLU A 772 -5.56 -46.29 47.53
CA GLU A 772 -5.85 -47.22 48.63
C GLU A 772 -7.36 -47.37 48.88
N ILE A 773 -8.14 -46.31 48.71
CA ILE A 773 -9.61 -46.38 48.76
C ILE A 773 -10.16 -47.23 47.60
N ALA A 774 -9.69 -47.00 46.37
CA ALA A 774 -10.07 -47.76 45.19
C ALA A 774 -9.85 -49.28 45.37
N LYS A 775 -8.68 -49.67 45.89
CA LYS A 775 -8.38 -51.08 46.20
C LYS A 775 -9.34 -51.67 47.24
N ARG A 776 -9.76 -50.88 48.23
CA ARG A 776 -10.73 -51.35 49.25
C ARG A 776 -12.14 -51.49 48.70
N ILE A 777 -12.57 -50.57 47.84
CA ILE A 777 -13.84 -50.68 47.11
C ILE A 777 -13.83 -51.93 46.22
N GLY A 778 -12.76 -52.16 45.46
CA GLY A 778 -12.60 -53.36 44.64
C GLY A 778 -12.71 -54.65 45.44
N LYS A 779 -11.97 -54.76 46.56
CA LYS A 779 -12.06 -55.92 47.46
C LYS A 779 -13.46 -56.14 48.03
N LEU A 780 -14.22 -55.07 48.29
CA LEU A 780 -15.60 -55.17 48.77
C LEU A 780 -16.53 -55.66 47.67
N LEU A 781 -16.38 -55.13 46.44
CA LEU A 781 -17.15 -55.56 45.28
C LEU A 781 -16.87 -57.02 44.93
N ASP A 782 -15.62 -57.45 44.92
CA ASP A 782 -15.23 -58.84 44.62
C ASP A 782 -15.80 -59.84 45.63
N LYS A 783 -15.80 -59.49 46.92
CA LYS A 783 -16.44 -60.30 47.96
C LYS A 783 -17.95 -60.39 47.77
N ALA A 784 -18.59 -59.29 47.36
CA ALA A 784 -20.02 -59.26 47.04
C ALA A 784 -20.33 -60.14 45.82
N LEU A 785 -19.53 -60.03 44.75
CA LEU A 785 -19.65 -60.85 43.53
C LEU A 785 -19.49 -62.34 43.83
N TYR A 786 -18.44 -62.72 44.56
CA TYR A 786 -18.18 -64.10 44.94
C TYR A 786 -19.33 -64.70 45.77
N SER A 787 -19.84 -63.93 46.74
CA SER A 787 -20.95 -64.36 47.59
C SER A 787 -22.24 -64.54 46.80
N LYS A 788 -22.58 -63.57 45.94
CA LYS A 788 -23.75 -63.60 45.06
C LYS A 788 -23.69 -64.74 44.03
N PHE A 789 -22.51 -65.01 43.48
CA PHE A 789 -22.27 -66.14 42.58
C PHE A 789 -22.43 -67.50 43.29
N LYS A 790 -21.92 -67.61 44.53
CA LYS A 790 -21.99 -68.85 45.32
C LYS A 790 -23.42 -69.17 45.78
N GLU A 791 -24.22 -68.16 46.12
CA GLU A 791 -25.63 -68.34 46.50
C GLU A 791 -26.49 -68.89 45.35
N ASN A 792 -26.22 -68.51 44.11
CA ASN A 792 -26.98 -69.01 42.94
C ASN A 792 -26.54 -70.37 42.41
N ARG A 793 -25.46 -70.97 42.95
CA ARG A 793 -25.01 -72.34 42.64
C ARG A 793 -25.37 -73.35 43.73
N ARG A 794 -25.92 -72.90 44.85
CA ARG A 794 -26.59 -73.77 45.85
C ARG A 794 -28.05 -73.91 45.44
#